data_AF-A0A061DFN6-F1
#
_entry.id   AF-A0A061DFN6-F1
#
_cell.length_a   1.000
_cell.length_b   1.000
_cell.length_c   1.000
_cell.angle_alpha   90.00
_cell.angle_beta   90.00
_cell.angle_gamma   90.00
#
_symmetry.space_group_name_H-M   'P 1'
#
loop_
_entity.id
_entity.type
_entity.pdbx_description
1 polymer ?
#
loop_
_entity_poly.entity_id
_entity_poly.type
_entity_poly.pdbx_seq_one_letter_code
_entity_poly.pdbx_strand_id
1 'polypeptide(L)'
;MRAFDELRKLEMFFKEETRRGCSIIDLYELVQHAGNILPRLYLLCTVGSVYIKSKEAPAKDVLKDLVEMCRGIQNPVRGLFLRSYLAQVSRDKLPDIGSEYEGDADTVVDAVEFVLQNFTEMNKLWVRMQQQGPAREKEKREKERSELRDLVGKNLHVLSQIEGVDLDMYKDTVLPRILEQVVNCKDELAQYYLMDCIIQVFPDEYHLQTLDVLLGAFPQLQPTVDIKTVLSRLMERLSNYAASSADVLPEFLQVEAFLKLNNAIGKVIEAQPDMPILGVITLYSSLLTFTLHVHPDRLDYADQVLGACVRKLSGKGKLEDNKATKQIVALLSAPLEKYNDIVTALKLSNYPRVMEYLDSETNKVMATVIIQSIMKNKTHISTADRVEALFELIKGLIKDLDGTLDDEVDEDDFKEEQNSVSRLIQMLYNDDPEEMFKIICTVRKHILAGGPKRLSFTVPPLVFSSLKLVRQLQGREENPFGEEESTTPKKIFQLLNQTVETLSNVPAPELALQLYLQCAEAANDCDLEPVAYEFFTQAYILYEEEISDSRAQVTAIHLIIGTLQRMHVFGVENRDTLTHKATGYSAKLLKKPDQCRAVYACSHLFWVDDQDNVKDGERYVEVLLCLKRALRIANAAQQMSNAARGSTGSVTLFVEILNKGTPRSLLLQSRACLN
;
A
#
# COMPACT_ATOMS: atom_id res chain seq x y z
N MET A 1 -8.07 30.38 38.02
CA MET A 1 -6.85 31.00 37.47
C MET A 1 -6.55 32.36 38.12
N ARG A 2 -7.30 33.45 37.87
CA ARG A 2 -7.02 34.76 38.51
C ARG A 2 -6.82 34.69 40.04
N ALA A 3 -7.71 33.98 40.75
CA ALA A 3 -7.55 33.79 42.19
C ALA A 3 -6.33 32.95 42.59
N PHE A 4 -5.87 32.03 41.74
CA PHE A 4 -4.66 31.23 42.00
C PHE A 4 -3.41 32.10 41.90
N ASP A 5 -3.40 33.09 41.00
CA ASP A 5 -2.27 34.02 40.87
C ASP A 5 -2.18 34.96 42.09
N GLU A 6 -3.32 35.44 42.58
CA GLU A 6 -3.36 36.22 43.82
C GLU A 6 -2.96 35.38 45.05
N LEU A 7 -3.40 34.12 45.13
CA LEU A 7 -2.98 33.21 46.20
C LEU A 7 -1.48 32.88 46.14
N ARG A 8 -0.87 32.83 44.95
CA ARG A 8 0.59 32.70 44.81
C ARG A 8 1.34 33.92 45.35
N LYS A 9 0.83 35.13 45.13
CA LYS A 9 1.39 36.34 45.77
C LYS A 9 1.26 36.26 47.29
N LEU A 10 0.13 35.74 47.78
CA LEU A 10 -0.08 35.52 49.21
C LEU A 10 0.87 34.46 49.79
N GLU A 11 1.15 33.37 49.07
CA GLU A 11 2.16 32.38 49.46
C GLU A 11 3.55 33.03 49.63
N MET A 12 3.96 33.89 48.69
CA MET A 12 5.22 34.63 48.78
C MET A 12 5.23 35.57 49.99
N PHE A 13 4.13 36.26 50.26
CA PHE A 13 3.98 37.12 51.43
C PHE A 13 4.13 36.33 52.74
N PHE A 14 3.44 35.19 52.88
CA PHE A 14 3.58 34.34 54.07
C PHE A 14 5.02 33.84 54.26
N LYS A 15 5.70 33.47 53.16
CA LYS A 15 7.11 33.07 53.20
C LYS A 15 8.04 34.21 53.71
N GLU A 16 7.75 35.46 53.36
CA GLU A 16 8.51 36.61 53.86
C GLU A 16 8.22 36.90 55.34
N GLU A 17 6.98 36.75 55.78
CA GLU A 17 6.60 36.94 57.19
C GLU A 17 7.18 35.84 58.10
N THR A 18 7.32 34.60 57.62
CA THR A 18 8.08 33.57 58.35
C THR A 18 9.52 34.02 58.63
N ARG A 19 10.18 34.67 57.66
CA ARG A 19 11.54 35.20 57.85
C ARG A 19 11.60 36.33 58.88
N ARG A 20 10.47 36.95 59.21
CA ARG A 20 10.33 38.03 60.21
C ARG A 20 9.99 37.50 61.62
N GLY A 21 9.86 36.18 61.80
CA GLY A 21 9.73 35.55 63.11
C GLY A 21 8.31 35.15 63.54
N CYS A 22 7.34 35.14 62.62
CA CYS A 22 6.01 34.60 62.90
C CYS A 22 6.01 33.05 62.87
N SER A 23 5.47 32.44 63.92
CA SER A 23 5.24 30.98 64.01
C SER A 23 4.26 30.52 62.92
N ILE A 24 4.64 29.53 62.10
CA ILE A 24 3.77 29.05 61.02
C ILE A 24 2.66 28.15 61.55
N ILE A 25 2.89 27.47 62.68
CA ILE A 25 1.88 26.68 63.39
C ILE A 25 0.67 27.56 63.73
N ASP A 26 0.92 28.73 64.30
CA ASP A 26 -0.14 29.68 64.68
C ASP A 26 -0.89 30.19 63.44
N LEU A 27 -0.19 30.42 62.32
CA LEU A 27 -0.80 30.78 61.05
C LEU A 27 -1.66 29.63 60.48
N TYR A 28 -1.19 28.39 60.59
CA TYR A 28 -1.89 27.19 60.12
C TYR A 28 -3.19 26.96 60.92
N GLU A 29 -3.19 27.25 62.22
CA GLU A 29 -4.40 27.26 63.06
C GLU A 29 -5.29 28.46 62.77
N LEU A 30 -4.72 29.66 62.62
CA LEU A 30 -5.46 30.91 62.40
C LEU A 30 -6.35 30.84 61.16
N VAL A 31 -5.81 30.32 60.05
CA VAL A 31 -6.59 30.19 58.80
C VAL A 31 -7.77 29.24 58.94
N GLN A 32 -7.75 28.30 59.89
CA GLN A 32 -8.86 27.38 60.13
C GLN A 32 -10.09 28.06 60.75
N HIS A 33 -9.92 29.23 61.39
CA HIS A 33 -11.03 30.02 61.93
C HIS A 33 -11.88 30.72 60.86
N ALA A 34 -11.47 30.68 59.58
CA ALA A 34 -12.29 31.18 58.48
C ALA A 34 -13.62 30.42 58.40
N GLY A 35 -14.75 31.13 58.60
CA GLY A 35 -16.07 30.50 58.72
C GLY A 35 -16.57 29.78 57.46
N ASN A 36 -16.17 30.23 56.26
CA ASN A 36 -16.52 29.56 55.01
C ASN A 36 -15.48 28.51 54.62
N ILE A 37 -15.92 27.28 54.40
CA ILE A 37 -15.05 26.12 54.14
C ILE A 37 -14.15 26.26 52.90
N LEU A 38 -14.65 26.87 51.82
CA LEU A 38 -13.90 26.99 50.56
C LEU A 38 -12.72 27.96 50.71
N PRO A 39 -12.90 29.24 51.11
CA PRO A 39 -11.78 30.13 51.42
C PRO A 39 -10.82 29.53 52.46
N ARG A 40 -11.35 28.90 53.51
CA ARG A 40 -10.56 28.24 54.55
C ARG A 40 -9.58 27.24 53.95
N LEU A 41 -10.05 26.32 53.09
CA LEU A 41 -9.20 25.29 52.52
C LEU A 41 -8.18 25.83 51.50
N TYR A 42 -8.51 26.86 50.73
CA TYR A 42 -7.52 27.52 49.86
C TYR A 42 -6.41 28.19 50.68
N LEU A 43 -6.77 28.89 51.76
CA LEU A 43 -5.79 29.48 52.68
C LEU A 43 -4.97 28.38 53.37
N LEU A 44 -5.61 27.31 53.84
CA LEU A 44 -4.95 26.17 54.47
C LEU A 44 -3.95 25.49 53.53
N CYS A 45 -4.30 25.26 52.26
CA CYS A 45 -3.36 24.73 51.27
C CYS A 45 -2.18 25.68 51.03
N THR A 46 -2.42 26.99 51.05
CA THR A 46 -1.39 28.02 50.83
C THR A 46 -0.45 28.13 52.01
N VAL A 47 -0.96 28.10 53.25
CA VAL A 47 -0.15 28.11 54.47
C VAL A 47 0.55 26.76 54.64
N GLY A 48 -0.12 25.64 54.38
CA GLY A 48 0.48 24.30 54.39
C GLY A 48 1.68 24.17 53.46
N SER A 49 1.63 24.82 52.28
CA SER A 49 2.78 24.98 51.37
C SER A 49 4.00 25.60 52.06
N VAL A 50 3.78 26.69 52.81
CA VAL A 50 4.83 27.42 53.52
C VAL A 50 5.28 26.63 54.75
N TYR A 51 4.36 25.93 55.40
CA TYR A 51 4.64 25.10 56.56
C TYR A 51 5.58 23.96 56.20
N ILE A 52 5.34 23.26 55.09
CA ILE A 52 6.26 22.25 54.56
C ILE A 52 7.63 22.87 54.23
N LYS A 53 7.65 24.02 53.53
CA LYS A 53 8.89 24.74 53.18
C LYS A 53 9.72 25.20 54.39
N SER A 54 9.07 25.45 55.53
CA SER A 54 9.74 25.89 56.75
C SER A 54 10.43 24.77 57.52
N LYS A 55 10.10 23.51 57.22
CA LYS A 55 10.59 22.31 57.91
C LYS A 55 10.22 22.25 59.41
N GLU A 56 9.24 23.03 59.85
CA GLU A 56 8.70 22.97 61.23
C GLU A 56 7.87 21.69 61.48
N ALA A 57 7.29 21.09 60.43
CA ALA A 57 6.62 19.81 60.47
C ALA A 57 7.03 18.92 59.27
N PRO A 58 6.99 17.59 59.42
CA PRO A 58 7.28 16.68 58.33
C PRO A 58 6.23 16.81 57.22
N ALA A 59 6.70 16.81 55.97
CA ALA A 59 5.85 17.01 54.80
C ALA A 59 4.70 16.00 54.74
N LYS A 60 4.95 14.74 55.13
CA LYS A 60 3.95 13.66 55.12
C LYS A 60 2.70 13.98 55.94
N ASP A 61 2.86 14.53 57.14
CA ASP A 61 1.74 14.76 58.06
C ASP A 61 0.88 15.92 57.57
N VAL A 62 1.51 16.99 57.09
CA VAL A 62 0.82 18.15 56.52
C VAL A 62 0.09 17.76 55.23
N LEU A 63 0.73 17.02 54.33
CA LEU A 63 0.12 16.58 53.07
C LEU A 63 -1.08 15.64 53.32
N LYS A 64 -0.96 14.72 54.27
CA LYS A 64 -2.05 13.82 54.68
C LYS A 64 -3.23 14.60 55.26
N ASP A 65 -2.98 15.53 56.18
CA ASP A 65 -4.01 16.41 56.76
C ASP A 65 -4.71 17.23 55.66
N LEU A 66 -3.96 17.87 54.77
CA LEU A 66 -4.53 18.67 53.68
C LEU A 66 -5.45 17.86 52.75
N VAL A 67 -5.07 16.63 52.37
CA VAL A 67 -5.91 15.77 51.51
C VAL A 67 -7.17 15.31 52.22
N GLU A 68 -7.07 14.98 53.50
CA GLU A 68 -8.21 14.60 54.33
C GLU A 68 -9.17 15.76 54.53
N MET A 69 -8.66 16.95 54.86
CA MET A 69 -9.44 18.18 55.02
C MET A 69 -10.13 18.61 53.71
N CYS A 70 -9.49 18.37 52.57
CA CYS A 70 -10.10 18.59 51.25
C CYS A 70 -11.31 17.68 50.97
N ARG A 71 -11.53 16.58 51.73
CA ARG A 71 -12.77 15.79 51.65
C ARG A 71 -14.00 16.58 52.11
N GLY A 72 -13.82 17.68 52.84
CA GLY A 72 -14.92 18.54 53.26
C GLY A 72 -15.70 19.20 52.10
N ILE A 73 -15.13 19.26 50.89
CA ILE A 73 -15.82 19.81 49.70
C ILE A 73 -16.25 18.69 48.77
N GLN A 74 -17.54 18.37 48.81
CA GLN A 74 -18.16 17.35 47.95
C GLN A 74 -18.80 17.92 46.68
N ASN A 75 -18.81 19.24 46.52
CA ASN A 75 -19.27 19.88 45.29
C ASN A 75 -18.24 19.59 44.17
N PRO A 76 -18.64 18.96 43.04
CA PRO A 76 -17.71 18.50 42.02
C PRO A 76 -16.76 19.56 41.47
N VAL A 77 -17.29 20.68 40.95
CA VAL A 77 -16.48 21.72 40.31
C VAL A 77 -15.56 22.39 41.33
N ARG A 78 -16.10 22.78 42.49
CA ARG A 78 -15.30 23.45 43.54
C ARG A 78 -14.23 22.53 44.11
N GLY A 79 -14.56 21.26 44.31
CA GLY A 79 -13.64 20.24 44.80
C GLY A 79 -12.53 19.92 43.80
N LEU A 80 -12.85 19.80 42.51
CA LEU A 80 -11.85 19.59 41.45
C LEU A 80 -10.84 20.74 41.38
N PHE A 81 -11.30 21.99 41.41
CA PHE A 81 -10.39 23.14 41.39
C PHE A 81 -9.56 23.25 42.67
N LEU A 82 -10.14 23.00 43.85
CA LEU A 82 -9.39 23.01 45.11
C LEU A 82 -8.30 21.92 45.11
N ARG A 83 -8.64 20.70 44.69
CA ARG A 83 -7.70 19.57 44.62
C ARG A 83 -6.64 19.75 43.54
N SER A 84 -7.00 20.37 42.41
CA SER A 84 -6.02 20.77 41.40
C SER A 84 -5.08 21.85 41.92
N TYR A 85 -5.57 22.78 42.75
CA TYR A 85 -4.72 23.76 43.41
C TYR A 85 -3.78 23.09 44.44
N LEU A 86 -4.29 22.17 45.25
CA LEU A 86 -3.49 21.37 46.18
C LEU A 86 -2.36 20.63 45.44
N ALA A 87 -2.66 19.94 44.34
CA ALA A 87 -1.65 19.26 43.52
C ALA A 87 -0.60 20.24 42.95
N GLN A 88 -1.03 21.42 42.50
CA GLN A 88 -0.13 22.45 41.97
C GLN A 88 0.80 23.03 43.06
N VAL A 89 0.29 23.21 44.26
CA VAL A 89 1.02 23.79 45.39
C VAL A 89 1.90 22.75 46.08
N SER A 90 1.58 21.46 46.02
CA SER A 90 2.39 20.39 46.62
C SER A 90 3.49 19.85 45.69
N ARG A 91 3.43 20.11 44.38
CA ARG A 91 4.34 19.52 43.38
C ARG A 91 5.84 19.65 43.68
N ASP A 92 6.30 20.82 44.11
CA ASP A 92 7.71 21.09 44.47
C ASP A 92 8.09 20.66 45.90
N LYS A 93 7.16 20.00 46.60
CA LYS A 93 7.23 19.70 48.04
C LYS A 93 6.86 18.26 48.34
N LEU A 94 6.75 17.44 47.29
CA LEU A 94 6.55 16.02 47.46
C LEU A 94 7.83 15.40 48.03
N PRO A 95 7.68 14.54 49.03
CA PRO A 95 8.80 13.75 49.51
C PRO A 95 9.25 12.77 48.41
N ASP A 96 10.47 12.93 47.90
CA ASP A 96 11.01 12.15 46.77
C ASP A 96 12.50 11.87 47.03
N ILE A 97 13.08 10.91 46.31
CA ILE A 97 14.50 10.53 46.44
C ILE A 97 15.37 11.74 46.10
N GLY A 98 16.28 12.13 47.00
CA GLY A 98 17.14 13.30 46.82
C GLY A 98 16.46 14.65 47.02
N SER A 99 15.20 14.67 47.46
CA SER A 99 14.47 15.91 47.74
C SER A 99 14.81 16.47 49.14
N GLU A 100 14.70 17.79 49.32
CA GLU A 100 14.94 18.44 50.62
C GLU A 100 13.96 18.02 51.73
N TYR A 101 12.92 17.26 51.35
CA TYR A 101 11.86 16.74 52.20
C TYR A 101 11.93 15.21 52.34
N GLU A 102 13.00 14.59 51.84
CA GLU A 102 13.32 13.19 52.10
C GLU A 102 13.47 12.95 53.61
N GLY A 103 12.65 12.02 54.12
CA GLY A 103 12.55 11.65 55.53
C GLY A 103 13.01 10.22 55.76
N ASP A 104 12.21 9.42 56.47
CA ASP A 104 12.49 8.00 56.72
C ASP A 104 12.34 7.12 55.45
N ALA A 105 12.66 5.82 55.54
CA ALA A 105 12.71 4.90 54.39
C ALA A 105 11.43 4.78 53.52
N ASP A 106 10.24 5.12 54.05
CA ASP A 106 8.95 4.99 53.34
C ASP A 106 8.44 6.31 52.72
N THR A 107 9.29 7.32 52.66
CA THR A 107 8.89 8.70 52.33
C THR A 107 8.30 8.84 50.91
N VAL A 108 8.78 8.05 49.94
CA VAL A 108 8.24 8.01 48.56
C VAL A 108 6.84 7.39 48.53
N VAL A 109 6.59 6.37 49.35
CA VAL A 109 5.28 5.69 49.42
C VAL A 109 4.21 6.65 49.93
N ASP A 110 4.55 7.49 50.91
CA ASP A 110 3.65 8.53 51.41
C ASP A 110 3.28 9.56 50.32
N ALA A 111 4.25 9.95 49.48
CA ALA A 111 4.01 10.85 48.36
C ALA A 111 3.09 10.22 47.30
N VAL A 112 3.34 8.96 46.96
CA VAL A 112 2.50 8.18 46.03
C VAL A 112 1.08 8.01 46.58
N GLU A 113 0.93 7.67 47.86
CA GLU A 113 -0.38 7.54 48.52
C GLU A 113 -1.15 8.87 48.51
N PHE A 114 -0.47 9.99 48.81
CA PHE A 114 -1.07 11.32 48.73
C PHE A 114 -1.63 11.62 47.34
N VAL A 115 -0.85 11.38 46.28
CA VAL A 115 -1.28 11.65 44.90
C VAL A 115 -2.39 10.69 44.47
N LEU A 116 -2.31 9.40 44.81
CA LEU A 116 -3.34 8.40 44.51
C LEU A 116 -4.66 8.67 45.23
N GLN A 117 -4.61 9.10 46.49
CA GLN A 117 -5.79 9.51 47.26
C GLN A 117 -6.42 10.77 46.64
N ASN A 118 -5.60 11.75 46.23
CA ASN A 118 -6.10 12.93 45.56
C ASN A 118 -6.74 12.60 44.20
N PHE A 119 -6.08 11.75 43.41
CA PHE A 119 -6.58 11.25 42.13
C PHE A 119 -7.93 10.53 42.28
N THR A 120 -8.03 9.62 43.26
CA THR A 120 -9.25 8.86 43.55
C THR A 120 -10.43 9.79 43.85
N GLU A 121 -10.23 10.78 44.72
CA GLU A 121 -11.28 11.74 45.05
C GLU A 121 -11.62 12.67 43.88
N MET A 122 -10.63 13.10 43.09
CA MET A 122 -10.88 13.88 41.88
C MET A 122 -11.67 13.10 40.83
N ASN A 123 -11.35 11.82 40.61
CA ASN A 123 -12.09 10.95 39.71
C ASN A 123 -13.55 10.80 40.17
N LYS A 124 -13.79 10.53 41.47
CA LYS A 124 -15.14 10.45 42.04
C LYS A 124 -15.93 11.74 41.85
N LEU A 125 -15.32 12.90 42.09
CA LEU A 125 -15.96 14.20 41.88
C LEU A 125 -16.29 14.42 40.40
N TRP A 126 -15.36 14.09 39.51
CA TRP A 126 -15.53 14.25 38.08
C TRP A 126 -16.62 13.36 37.50
N VAL A 127 -16.74 12.11 37.96
CA VAL A 127 -17.85 11.21 37.61
C VAL A 127 -19.17 11.73 38.17
N ARG A 128 -19.17 12.24 39.41
CA ARG A 128 -20.36 12.83 40.03
C ARG A 128 -20.91 14.03 39.27
N MET A 129 -20.08 14.78 38.54
CA MET A 129 -20.55 15.85 37.64
C MET A 129 -21.60 15.35 36.64
N GLN A 130 -21.52 14.09 36.20
CA GLN A 130 -22.47 13.54 35.24
C GLN A 130 -23.91 13.53 35.76
N GLN A 131 -24.07 13.22 37.04
CA GLN A 131 -25.37 13.04 37.70
C GLN A 131 -25.91 14.33 38.33
N GLN A 132 -25.14 15.43 38.32
CA GLN A 132 -25.55 16.66 38.97
C GLN A 132 -26.44 17.52 38.06
N GLY A 133 -27.68 17.78 38.49
CA GLY A 133 -28.59 18.72 37.83
C GLY A 133 -29.57 18.07 36.83
N PRO A 134 -30.39 18.88 36.15
CA PRO A 134 -31.46 18.39 35.29
C PRO A 134 -30.95 17.61 34.07
N ALA A 135 -31.71 16.62 33.59
CA ALA A 135 -31.35 15.82 32.41
C ALA A 135 -31.17 16.67 31.13
N ARG A 136 -31.89 17.80 31.01
CA ARG A 136 -31.79 18.72 29.87
C ARG A 136 -30.40 19.34 29.69
N GLU A 137 -29.61 19.42 30.75
CA GLU A 137 -28.27 20.03 30.71
C GLU A 137 -27.15 18.98 30.56
N LYS A 138 -27.49 17.72 30.24
CA LYS A 138 -26.52 16.63 30.11
C LYS A 138 -25.40 16.93 29.12
N GLU A 139 -25.72 17.39 27.91
CA GLU A 139 -24.72 17.72 26.88
C GLU A 139 -23.78 18.84 27.32
N LYS A 140 -24.32 19.88 27.98
CA LYS A 140 -23.51 20.98 28.53
C LYS A 140 -22.54 20.46 29.59
N ARG A 141 -23.01 19.56 30.46
CA ARG A 141 -22.15 18.93 31.48
C ARG A 141 -21.10 18.04 30.88
N GLU A 142 -21.41 17.27 29.84
CA GLU A 142 -20.40 16.45 29.15
C GLU A 142 -19.31 17.31 28.52
N LYS A 143 -19.67 18.46 27.96
CA LYS A 143 -18.70 19.45 27.45
C LYS A 143 -17.84 20.03 28.58
N GLU A 144 -18.45 20.49 29.67
CA GLU A 144 -17.71 21.01 30.84
C GLU A 144 -16.81 19.92 31.46
N ARG A 145 -17.28 18.67 31.57
CA ARG A 145 -16.49 17.53 32.05
C ARG A 145 -15.30 17.25 31.15
N SER A 146 -15.48 17.34 29.82
CA SER A 146 -14.41 17.18 28.85
C SER A 146 -13.35 18.28 28.99
N GLU A 147 -13.74 19.53 29.24
CA GLU A 147 -12.80 20.63 29.50
C GLU A 147 -12.02 20.47 30.82
N LEU A 148 -12.61 19.81 31.82
CA LEU A 148 -12.00 19.61 33.14
C LEU A 148 -11.20 18.30 33.30
N ARG A 149 -11.19 17.43 32.28
CA ARG A 149 -10.49 16.13 32.33
C ARG A 149 -8.99 16.27 32.64
N ASP A 150 -8.38 17.33 32.13
CA ASP A 150 -6.95 17.64 32.32
C ASP A 150 -6.61 17.89 33.79
N LEU A 151 -7.58 18.36 34.60
CA LEU A 151 -7.37 18.53 36.04
C LEU A 151 -7.13 17.19 36.73
N VAL A 152 -7.86 16.15 36.33
CA VAL A 152 -7.71 14.80 36.89
C VAL A 152 -6.40 14.17 36.39
N GLY A 153 -6.12 14.29 35.09
CA GLY A 153 -4.91 13.74 34.45
C GLY A 153 -3.60 14.33 34.97
N LYS A 154 -3.59 15.57 35.46
CA LYS A 154 -2.42 16.18 36.11
C LYS A 154 -1.89 15.35 37.29
N ASN A 155 -2.73 14.62 38.03
CA ASN A 155 -2.23 13.75 39.10
C ASN A 155 -1.39 12.61 38.55
N LEU A 156 -1.79 12.01 37.42
CA LEU A 156 -1.02 10.97 36.75
C LEU A 156 0.33 11.52 36.26
N HIS A 157 0.33 12.75 35.72
CA HIS A 157 1.55 13.42 35.32
C HIS A 157 2.50 13.69 36.51
N VAL A 158 1.96 14.06 37.66
CA VAL A 158 2.77 14.20 38.89
C VAL A 158 3.36 12.85 39.29
N LEU A 159 2.59 11.74 39.25
CA LEU A 159 3.12 10.40 39.55
C LEU A 159 4.28 10.01 38.63
N SER A 160 4.21 10.34 37.35
CA SER A 160 5.31 10.04 36.40
C SER A 160 6.59 10.87 36.61
N GLN A 161 6.51 11.95 37.40
CA GLN A 161 7.64 12.86 37.65
C GLN A 161 8.36 12.58 38.97
N ILE A 162 7.80 11.71 39.81
CA ILE A 162 8.43 11.29 41.06
C ILE A 162 9.55 10.32 40.70
N GLU A 163 10.80 10.67 41.00
CA GLU A 163 11.97 9.85 40.67
C GLU A 163 11.94 8.51 41.42
N GLY A 164 11.38 8.49 42.63
CA GLY A 164 11.18 7.27 43.41
C GLY A 164 10.11 6.30 42.89
N VAL A 165 9.38 6.63 41.81
CA VAL A 165 8.47 5.66 41.15
C VAL A 165 9.28 4.81 40.18
N ASP A 166 9.95 3.81 40.73
CA ASP A 166 10.61 2.76 39.97
C ASP A 166 9.60 1.77 39.36
N LEU A 167 10.11 0.84 38.56
CA LEU A 167 9.30 -0.14 37.84
C LEU A 167 8.51 -1.05 38.80
N ASP A 168 9.11 -1.43 39.93
CA ASP A 168 8.48 -2.30 40.92
C ASP A 168 7.34 -1.57 41.65
N MET A 169 7.56 -0.33 42.09
CA MET A 169 6.52 0.52 42.68
C MET A 169 5.38 0.77 41.71
N TYR A 170 5.71 1.01 40.43
CA TYR A 170 4.70 1.19 39.39
C TYR A 170 3.83 -0.05 39.19
N LYS A 171 4.47 -1.21 39.07
CA LYS A 171 3.83 -2.51 38.82
C LYS A 171 2.96 -2.97 39.99
N ASP A 172 3.47 -2.86 41.21
CA ASP A 172 2.82 -3.47 42.38
C ASP A 172 1.82 -2.52 43.06
N THR A 173 2.03 -1.21 42.99
CA THR A 173 1.23 -0.23 43.75
C THR A 173 0.49 0.76 42.85
N VAL A 174 1.20 1.47 41.98
CA VAL A 174 0.63 2.64 41.26
C VAL A 174 -0.40 2.20 40.21
N LEU A 175 0.01 1.34 39.27
CA LEU A 175 -0.84 0.93 38.16
C LEU A 175 -2.10 0.18 38.63
N PRO A 176 -2.02 -0.84 39.52
CA PRO A 176 -3.21 -1.56 39.99
C PRO A 176 -4.25 -0.63 40.63
N ARG A 177 -3.81 0.33 41.45
CA ARG A 177 -4.71 1.29 42.10
C ARG A 177 -5.34 2.27 41.12
N ILE A 178 -4.61 2.74 40.12
CA ILE A 178 -5.19 3.59 39.07
C ILE A 178 -6.23 2.79 38.28
N LEU A 179 -5.89 1.57 37.83
CA LEU A 179 -6.79 0.72 37.05
C LEU A 179 -8.04 0.34 37.83
N GLU A 180 -7.92 0.07 39.14
CA GLU A 180 -9.07 -0.15 40.01
C GLU A 180 -10.06 1.02 39.95
N GLN A 181 -9.57 2.26 40.00
CA GLN A 181 -10.43 3.45 39.90
C GLN A 181 -11.04 3.62 38.50
N VAL A 182 -10.30 3.25 37.45
CA VAL A 182 -10.79 3.32 36.06
C VAL A 182 -11.89 2.28 35.81
N VAL A 183 -11.69 1.04 36.25
CA VAL A 183 -12.70 -0.02 36.06
C VAL A 183 -13.95 0.27 36.91
N ASN A 184 -13.77 0.68 38.17
CA ASN A 184 -14.88 0.90 39.09
C ASN A 184 -15.71 2.15 38.79
N CYS A 185 -15.18 3.14 38.06
CA CYS A 185 -15.92 4.38 37.80
C CYS A 185 -17.13 4.19 36.87
N LYS A 186 -17.12 3.16 36.01
CA LYS A 186 -18.20 2.80 35.08
C LYS A 186 -18.74 3.99 34.27
N ASP A 187 -17.88 4.96 33.96
CA ASP A 187 -18.21 6.16 33.18
C ASP A 187 -17.39 6.20 31.89
N GLU A 188 -18.06 6.34 30.75
CA GLU A 188 -17.46 6.23 29.43
C GLU A 188 -16.35 7.27 29.18
N LEU A 189 -16.64 8.54 29.45
CA LEU A 189 -15.70 9.65 29.28
C LEU A 189 -14.46 9.46 30.16
N ALA A 190 -14.68 9.08 31.42
CA ALA A 190 -13.60 8.88 32.37
C ALA A 190 -12.73 7.68 32.01
N GLN A 191 -13.33 6.55 31.65
CA GLN A 191 -12.60 5.35 31.25
C GLN A 191 -11.74 5.59 30.01
N TYR A 192 -12.31 6.19 28.96
CA TYR A 192 -11.59 6.52 27.75
C TYR A 192 -10.38 7.44 28.03
N TYR A 193 -10.62 8.56 28.71
CA TYR A 193 -9.57 9.56 28.94
C TYR A 193 -8.48 9.06 29.89
N LEU A 194 -8.85 8.37 30.98
CA LEU A 194 -7.86 7.91 31.95
C LEU A 194 -6.97 6.81 31.37
N MET A 195 -7.53 5.88 30.59
CA MET A 195 -6.72 4.87 29.90
C MET A 195 -5.76 5.51 28.89
N ASP A 196 -6.23 6.47 28.09
CA ASP A 196 -5.39 7.22 27.16
C ASP A 196 -4.30 8.02 27.89
N CYS A 197 -4.62 8.62 29.04
CA CYS A 197 -3.69 9.37 29.86
C CYS A 197 -2.61 8.47 30.47
N ILE A 198 -2.95 7.26 30.95
CA ILE A 198 -1.96 6.27 31.42
C ILE A 198 -0.97 5.95 30.30
N ILE A 199 -1.48 5.66 29.10
CA ILE A 199 -0.64 5.34 27.94
C ILE A 199 0.26 6.50 27.57
N GLN A 200 -0.20 7.76 27.64
CA GLN A 200 0.58 8.94 27.26
C GLN A 200 1.62 9.35 28.31
N VAL A 201 1.28 9.25 29.60
CA VAL A 201 2.08 9.84 30.68
C VAL A 201 3.24 8.96 31.13
N PHE A 202 3.03 7.64 31.22
CA PHE A 202 4.07 6.73 31.71
C PHE A 202 5.05 6.29 30.61
N PRO A 203 6.30 5.91 30.96
CA PRO A 203 7.30 5.42 30.01
C PRO A 203 6.93 4.08 29.36
N ASP A 204 7.52 3.82 28.19
CA ASP A 204 7.25 2.61 27.39
C ASP A 204 7.76 1.32 28.04
N GLU A 205 8.89 1.39 28.75
CA GLU A 205 9.46 0.29 29.52
C GLU A 205 8.47 -0.21 30.59
N TYR A 206 7.77 0.71 31.25
CA TYR A 206 6.79 0.38 32.28
C TYR A 206 5.60 -0.33 31.65
N HIS A 207 5.09 0.19 30.53
CA HIS A 207 3.99 -0.43 29.78
C HIS A 207 4.33 -1.84 29.30
N LEU A 208 5.57 -2.07 28.87
CA LEU A 208 6.03 -3.39 28.43
C LEU A 208 6.00 -4.39 29.59
N GLN A 209 6.58 -4.05 30.74
CA GLN A 209 6.63 -4.96 31.90
C GLN A 209 5.26 -5.17 32.56
N THR A 210 4.36 -4.20 32.49
CA THR A 210 3.01 -4.28 33.07
C THR A 210 1.91 -4.62 32.06
N LEU A 211 2.28 -5.09 30.87
CA LEU A 211 1.35 -5.30 29.76
C LEU A 211 0.18 -6.22 30.13
N ASP A 212 0.42 -7.26 30.93
CA ASP A 212 -0.62 -8.21 31.35
C ASP A 212 -1.69 -7.53 32.23
N VAL A 213 -1.25 -6.73 33.21
CA VAL A 213 -2.16 -6.00 34.13
C VAL A 213 -2.95 -4.93 33.37
N LEU A 214 -2.27 -4.16 32.51
CA LEU A 214 -2.92 -3.11 31.70
C LEU A 214 -3.93 -3.70 30.71
N LEU A 215 -3.54 -4.77 29.99
CA LEU A 215 -4.42 -5.43 29.03
C LEU A 215 -5.61 -6.13 29.69
N GLY A 216 -5.43 -6.65 30.92
CA GLY A 216 -6.49 -7.25 31.72
C GLY A 216 -7.61 -6.30 32.14
N ALA A 217 -7.37 -4.98 32.12
CA ALA A 217 -8.38 -3.96 32.44
C ALA A 217 -9.34 -3.67 31.28
N PHE A 218 -8.90 -3.80 30.02
CA PHE A 218 -9.73 -3.43 28.85
C PHE A 218 -11.05 -4.20 28.73
N PRO A 219 -11.10 -5.54 28.93
CA PRO A 219 -12.37 -6.28 28.89
C PRO A 219 -13.38 -5.87 29.97
N GLN A 220 -12.94 -5.17 31.02
CA GLN A 220 -13.79 -4.73 32.15
C GLN A 220 -14.37 -3.32 31.95
N LEU A 221 -13.96 -2.61 30.90
CA LEU A 221 -14.47 -1.28 30.57
C LEU A 221 -15.89 -1.36 30.00
N GLN A 222 -16.60 -0.23 30.03
CA GLN A 222 -17.95 -0.16 29.45
C GLN A 222 -17.91 -0.42 27.94
N PRO A 223 -18.91 -1.14 27.37
CA PRO A 223 -18.97 -1.44 25.93
C PRO A 223 -18.98 -0.21 25.01
N THR A 224 -19.45 0.93 25.52
CA THR A 224 -19.52 2.18 24.76
C THR A 224 -18.19 2.92 24.65
N VAL A 225 -17.19 2.53 25.46
CA VAL A 225 -15.85 3.15 25.43
C VAL A 225 -15.15 2.81 24.12
N ASP A 226 -14.51 3.82 23.52
CA ASP A 226 -13.72 3.68 22.29
C ASP A 226 -12.38 2.96 22.53
N ILE A 227 -12.45 1.68 22.90
CA ILE A 227 -11.31 0.83 23.23
C ILE A 227 -10.36 0.68 22.03
N LYS A 228 -10.89 0.66 20.81
CA LYS A 228 -10.08 0.52 19.58
C LYS A 228 -9.01 1.61 19.52
N THR A 229 -9.37 2.87 19.77
CA THR A 229 -8.45 4.01 19.63
C THR A 229 -7.36 3.96 20.69
N VAL A 230 -7.73 3.60 21.92
CA VAL A 230 -6.80 3.49 23.05
C VAL A 230 -5.79 2.36 22.83
N LEU A 231 -6.26 1.16 22.45
CA LEU A 231 -5.39 0.03 22.16
C LEU A 231 -4.52 0.25 20.91
N SER A 232 -5.05 0.87 19.86
CA SER A 232 -4.26 1.24 18.67
C SER A 232 -3.11 2.18 19.04
N ARG A 233 -3.35 3.19 19.90
CA ARG A 233 -2.29 4.10 20.38
C ARG A 233 -1.23 3.39 21.21
N LEU A 234 -1.63 2.45 22.07
CA LEU A 234 -0.67 1.63 22.82
C LEU A 234 0.23 0.83 21.88
N MET A 235 -0.36 0.14 20.89
CA MET A 235 0.40 -0.65 19.91
C MET A 235 1.31 0.21 19.03
N GLU A 236 0.83 1.37 18.57
CA GLU A 236 1.62 2.33 17.80
C GLU A 236 2.82 2.84 18.62
N ARG A 237 2.59 3.18 19.88
CA ARG A 237 3.63 3.68 20.78
C ARG A 237 4.70 2.61 21.06
N LEU A 238 4.29 1.37 21.35
CA LEU A 238 5.22 0.25 21.52
C LEU A 238 5.96 -0.10 20.22
N SER A 239 5.30 0.01 19.06
CA SER A 239 5.92 -0.18 17.75
C SER A 239 7.00 0.87 17.49
N ASN A 240 6.74 2.14 17.82
CA ASN A 240 7.71 3.24 17.69
C ASN A 240 8.88 3.08 18.68
N TYR A 241 8.61 2.57 19.88
CA TYR A 241 9.65 2.27 20.86
C TYR A 241 10.59 1.16 20.36
N ALA A 242 10.04 0.06 19.83
CA ALA A 242 10.82 -1.00 19.20
C ALA A 242 11.63 -0.52 17.98
N ALA A 243 11.09 0.44 17.21
CA ALA A 243 11.81 1.04 16.08
C ALA A 243 12.95 1.97 16.50
N SER A 244 12.82 2.63 17.66
CA SER A 244 13.81 3.59 18.15
C SER A 244 14.98 2.91 18.88
N SER A 245 14.73 1.78 19.55
CA SER A 245 15.71 1.09 20.39
C SER A 245 15.76 -0.41 20.06
N ALA A 246 16.66 -0.80 19.15
CA ALA A 246 16.83 -2.20 18.74
C ALA A 246 17.25 -3.12 19.91
N ASP A 247 17.91 -2.58 20.94
CA ASP A 247 18.35 -3.31 22.12
C ASP A 247 17.19 -3.84 22.99
N VAL A 248 15.97 -3.31 22.80
CA VAL A 248 14.79 -3.68 23.59
C VAL A 248 14.01 -4.83 22.93
N LEU A 249 14.29 -5.17 21.67
CA LEU A 249 13.62 -6.27 20.95
C LEU A 249 13.67 -7.63 21.69
N PRO A 250 14.76 -8.02 22.37
CA PRO A 250 14.79 -9.23 23.19
C PRO A 250 13.80 -9.20 24.36
N GLU A 251 13.55 -8.03 24.96
CA GLU A 251 12.60 -7.88 26.06
C GLU A 251 11.15 -8.12 25.58
N PHE A 252 10.81 -7.63 24.39
CA PHE A 252 9.50 -7.91 23.78
C PHE A 252 9.25 -9.41 23.58
N LEU A 253 10.30 -10.17 23.24
CA LEU A 253 10.23 -11.63 23.13
C LEU A 253 10.08 -12.29 24.51
N GLN A 254 10.86 -11.86 25.51
CA GLN A 254 10.77 -12.40 26.88
C GLN A 254 9.41 -12.17 27.52
N VAL A 255 8.81 -11.00 27.28
CA VAL A 255 7.50 -10.63 27.83
C VAL A 255 6.35 -11.26 27.03
N GLU A 256 6.63 -11.88 25.88
CA GLU A 256 5.65 -12.44 24.95
C GLU A 256 4.58 -11.40 24.53
N ALA A 257 5.03 -10.18 24.23
CA ALA A 257 4.15 -9.03 24.01
C ALA A 257 3.08 -9.30 22.92
N PHE A 258 3.46 -9.97 21.83
CA PHE A 258 2.53 -10.37 20.76
C PHE A 258 1.39 -11.27 21.27
N LEU A 259 1.71 -12.33 22.04
CA LEU A 259 0.70 -13.28 22.52
C LEU A 259 -0.26 -12.59 23.49
N LYS A 260 0.27 -11.74 24.39
CA LYS A 260 -0.53 -10.95 25.33
C LYS A 260 -1.48 -10.00 24.60
N LEU A 261 -0.98 -9.25 23.61
CA LEU A 261 -1.80 -8.34 22.80
C LEU A 261 -2.87 -9.09 22.00
N ASN A 262 -2.50 -10.19 21.33
CA ASN A 262 -3.43 -10.99 20.54
C ASN A 262 -4.55 -11.59 21.41
N ASN A 263 -4.19 -12.15 22.57
CA ASN A 263 -5.15 -12.68 23.53
C ASN A 263 -6.06 -11.59 24.11
N ALA A 264 -5.51 -10.40 24.41
CA ALA A 264 -6.27 -9.28 24.92
C ALA A 264 -7.28 -8.76 23.90
N ILE A 265 -6.87 -8.59 22.64
CA ILE A 265 -7.78 -8.20 21.54
C ILE A 265 -8.90 -9.24 21.39
N GLY A 266 -8.57 -10.53 21.44
CA GLY A 266 -9.57 -11.60 21.45
C GLY A 266 -10.60 -11.44 22.57
N LYS A 267 -10.15 -11.26 23.82
CA LYS A 267 -11.01 -11.05 25.00
C LYS A 267 -11.84 -9.77 24.91
N VAL A 268 -11.28 -8.68 24.39
CA VAL A 268 -12.00 -7.39 24.21
C VAL A 268 -13.11 -7.55 23.19
N ILE A 269 -12.85 -8.22 22.07
CA ILE A 269 -13.88 -8.48 21.04
C ILE A 269 -14.98 -9.39 21.59
N GLU A 270 -14.65 -10.35 22.46
CA GLU A 270 -15.64 -11.21 23.12
C GLU A 270 -16.47 -10.46 24.18
N ALA A 271 -15.85 -9.54 24.92
CA ALA A 271 -16.52 -8.71 25.92
C ALA A 271 -17.43 -7.63 25.30
N GLN A 272 -17.17 -7.25 24.04
CA GLN A 272 -17.96 -6.25 23.29
C GLN A 272 -18.61 -6.85 22.03
N PRO A 273 -19.76 -7.53 22.16
CA PRO A 273 -20.45 -8.14 21.02
C PRO A 273 -20.96 -7.11 19.99
N ASP A 274 -21.25 -5.89 20.43
CA ASP A 274 -21.76 -4.80 19.57
C ASP A 274 -20.64 -4.00 18.87
N MET A 275 -19.36 -4.41 18.99
CA MET A 275 -18.25 -3.71 18.36
C MET A 275 -18.41 -3.70 16.82
N PRO A 276 -18.37 -2.52 16.16
CA PRO A 276 -18.40 -2.43 14.71
C PRO A 276 -17.24 -3.19 14.06
N ILE A 277 -17.48 -3.79 12.89
CA ILE A 277 -16.46 -4.55 12.13
C ILE A 277 -15.22 -3.68 11.86
N LEU A 278 -15.44 -2.40 11.54
CA LEU A 278 -14.38 -1.41 11.39
C LEU A 278 -13.43 -1.38 12.60
N GLY A 279 -13.97 -1.40 13.83
CA GLY A 279 -13.15 -1.39 15.04
C GLY A 279 -12.31 -2.66 15.20
N VAL A 280 -12.88 -3.82 14.88
CA VAL A 280 -12.18 -5.10 14.89
C VAL A 280 -11.03 -5.11 13.88
N ILE A 281 -11.28 -4.65 12.65
CA ILE A 281 -10.24 -4.58 11.60
C ILE A 281 -9.14 -3.60 11.99
N THR A 282 -9.48 -2.43 12.56
CA THR A 282 -8.49 -1.45 13.02
C THR A 282 -7.58 -2.02 14.11
N LEU A 283 -8.12 -2.79 15.06
CA LEU A 283 -7.34 -3.47 16.09
C LEU A 283 -6.36 -4.49 15.48
N TYR A 284 -6.84 -5.35 14.56
CA TYR A 284 -5.97 -6.30 13.88
C TYR A 284 -4.95 -5.63 12.95
N SER A 285 -5.29 -4.51 12.32
CA SER A 285 -4.36 -3.70 11.50
C SER A 285 -3.24 -3.10 12.35
N SER A 286 -3.59 -2.58 13.52
CA SER A 286 -2.61 -2.06 14.48
C SER A 286 -1.73 -3.19 15.04
N LEU A 287 -2.31 -4.36 15.34
CA LEU A 287 -1.57 -5.53 15.80
C LEU A 287 -0.63 -6.09 14.73
N LEU A 288 -1.07 -6.15 13.47
CA LEU A 288 -0.24 -6.60 12.36
C LEU A 288 0.92 -5.64 12.14
N THR A 289 0.66 -4.33 12.15
CA THR A 289 1.69 -3.29 12.03
C THR A 289 2.73 -3.44 13.15
N PHE A 290 2.29 -3.60 14.39
CA PHE A 290 3.18 -3.89 15.53
C PHE A 290 4.01 -5.16 15.29
N THR A 291 3.37 -6.25 14.88
CA THR A 291 4.03 -7.55 14.66
C THR A 291 5.11 -7.45 13.58
N LEU A 292 4.82 -6.74 12.48
CA LEU A 292 5.77 -6.54 11.37
C LEU A 292 6.97 -5.67 11.76
N HIS A 293 6.83 -4.79 12.76
CA HIS A 293 7.92 -3.96 13.26
C HIS A 293 8.77 -4.70 14.29
N VAL A 294 8.14 -5.38 15.25
CA VAL A 294 8.84 -6.04 16.37
C VAL A 294 9.38 -7.42 15.99
N HIS A 295 8.67 -8.16 15.14
CA HIS A 295 9.00 -9.53 14.74
C HIS A 295 8.96 -9.70 13.22
N PRO A 296 9.86 -9.05 12.47
CA PRO A 296 9.87 -9.16 11.01
C PRO A 296 10.09 -10.60 10.53
N ASP A 297 10.88 -11.41 11.23
CA ASP A 297 11.20 -12.77 10.76
C ASP A 297 10.09 -13.81 11.02
N ARG A 298 9.08 -13.47 11.86
CA ARG A 298 8.05 -14.42 12.31
C ARG A 298 6.77 -14.29 11.48
N LEU A 299 6.77 -14.91 10.31
CA LEU A 299 5.60 -15.01 9.44
C LEU A 299 4.39 -15.68 10.11
N ASP A 300 4.63 -16.63 11.02
CA ASP A 300 3.57 -17.31 11.76
C ASP A 300 2.68 -16.34 12.54
N TYR A 301 3.27 -15.30 13.13
CA TYR A 301 2.52 -14.30 13.91
C TYR A 301 1.69 -13.41 13.00
N ALA A 302 2.24 -12.98 11.86
CA ALA A 302 1.47 -12.25 10.86
C ALA A 302 0.29 -13.09 10.33
N ASP A 303 0.51 -14.37 10.02
CA ASP A 303 -0.54 -15.26 9.53
C ASP A 303 -1.60 -15.57 10.60
N GLN A 304 -1.22 -15.64 11.88
CA GLN A 304 -2.16 -15.77 13.00
C GLN A 304 -3.10 -14.56 13.11
N VAL A 305 -2.59 -13.34 12.92
CA VAL A 305 -3.42 -12.12 12.94
C VAL A 305 -4.40 -12.12 11.77
N LEU A 306 -3.93 -12.44 10.56
CA LEU A 306 -4.80 -12.57 9.39
C LEU A 306 -5.85 -13.67 9.60
N GLY A 307 -5.47 -14.83 10.13
CA GLY A 307 -6.40 -15.92 10.47
C GLY A 307 -7.41 -15.54 11.55
N ALA A 308 -7.02 -14.75 12.55
CA ALA A 308 -7.94 -14.20 13.55
C ALA A 308 -8.95 -13.20 12.92
N CYS A 309 -8.50 -12.39 11.96
CA CYS A 309 -9.36 -11.51 11.18
C CYS A 309 -10.37 -12.32 10.35
N VAL A 310 -9.93 -13.34 9.61
CA VAL A 310 -10.80 -14.24 8.82
C VAL A 310 -11.87 -14.89 9.68
N ARG A 311 -11.53 -15.41 10.87
CA ARG A 311 -12.50 -16.01 11.80
C ARG A 311 -13.58 -15.03 12.30
N LYS A 312 -13.29 -13.73 12.34
CA LYS A 312 -14.27 -12.70 12.73
C LYS A 312 -15.09 -12.18 11.55
N LEU A 313 -14.54 -12.26 10.33
CA LEU A 313 -15.23 -11.95 9.08
C LEU A 313 -16.11 -13.10 8.60
N SER A 314 -15.77 -14.35 8.95
CA SER A 314 -16.55 -15.53 8.59
C SER A 314 -17.98 -15.40 9.12
N GLY A 315 -18.96 -15.45 8.21
CA GLY A 315 -20.39 -15.32 8.52
C GLY A 315 -21.00 -13.93 8.28
N LYS A 316 -20.21 -12.89 7.96
CA LYS A 316 -20.72 -11.52 7.72
C LYS A 316 -20.95 -11.17 6.24
N GLY A 317 -20.66 -12.07 5.31
CA GLY A 317 -20.75 -11.80 3.86
C GLY A 317 -19.66 -10.85 3.36
N LYS A 318 -19.81 -10.32 2.14
CA LYS A 318 -18.92 -9.28 1.59
C LYS A 318 -19.15 -7.96 2.32
N LEU A 319 -18.07 -7.20 2.53
CA LEU A 319 -18.14 -5.92 3.23
C LEU A 319 -18.60 -4.81 2.30
N GLU A 320 -19.65 -4.09 2.68
CA GLU A 320 -20.18 -2.93 1.94
C GLU A 320 -19.71 -1.58 2.52
N ASP A 321 -19.16 -1.56 3.74
CA ASP A 321 -18.71 -0.31 4.38
C ASP A 321 -17.34 0.15 3.83
N ASN A 322 -17.37 1.25 3.07
CA ASN A 322 -16.19 1.92 2.50
C ASN A 322 -15.08 2.25 3.52
N LYS A 323 -15.41 2.47 4.80
CA LYS A 323 -14.37 2.70 5.82
C LYS A 323 -13.69 1.41 6.24
N ALA A 324 -14.45 0.32 6.32
CA ALA A 324 -13.93 -1.00 6.67
C ALA A 324 -13.07 -1.58 5.55
N THR A 325 -13.48 -1.43 4.28
CA THR A 325 -12.71 -1.87 3.12
C THR A 325 -11.36 -1.15 3.03
N LYS A 326 -11.33 0.18 3.23
CA LYS A 326 -10.07 0.95 3.31
C LYS A 326 -9.12 0.45 4.40
N GLN A 327 -9.65 0.06 5.55
CA GLN A 327 -8.84 -0.49 6.64
C GLN A 327 -8.31 -1.89 6.34
N ILE A 328 -9.05 -2.72 5.58
CA ILE A 328 -8.53 -4.01 5.09
C ILE A 328 -7.45 -3.81 4.05
N VAL A 329 -7.60 -2.83 3.15
CA VAL A 329 -6.53 -2.49 2.21
C VAL A 329 -5.28 -2.08 2.97
N ALA A 330 -5.39 -1.26 4.02
CA ALA A 330 -4.26 -0.90 4.88
C ALA A 330 -3.64 -2.14 5.57
N LEU A 331 -4.48 -3.04 6.11
CA LEU A 331 -4.05 -4.30 6.73
C LEU A 331 -3.25 -5.17 5.75
N LEU A 332 -3.71 -5.33 4.51
CA LEU A 332 -3.04 -6.15 3.49
C LEU A 332 -1.84 -5.45 2.86
N SER A 333 -1.80 -4.12 2.86
CA SER A 333 -0.66 -3.35 2.35
C SER A 333 0.53 -3.38 3.30
N ALA A 334 0.31 -3.45 4.63
CA ALA A 334 1.39 -3.41 5.62
C ALA A 334 2.46 -4.52 5.43
N PRO A 335 2.11 -5.81 5.19
CA PRO A 335 3.10 -6.83 4.85
C PRO A 335 3.88 -6.53 3.55
N LEU A 336 3.20 -6.00 2.52
CA LEU A 336 3.81 -5.71 1.23
C LEU A 336 4.84 -4.60 1.32
N GLU A 337 4.62 -3.61 2.18
CA GLU A 337 5.57 -2.53 2.43
C GLU A 337 6.79 -3.00 3.23
N LYS A 338 6.62 -3.92 4.18
CA LYS A 338 7.69 -4.31 5.10
C LYS A 338 8.63 -5.37 4.52
N TYR A 339 8.10 -6.41 3.87
CA TYR A 339 8.91 -7.57 3.49
C TYR A 339 9.83 -7.34 2.30
N ASN A 340 9.65 -6.26 1.52
CA ASN A 340 10.31 -5.97 0.24
C ASN A 340 10.16 -7.06 -0.84
N ASP A 341 9.93 -8.32 -0.47
CA ASP A 341 9.71 -9.47 -1.30
C ASP A 341 8.28 -9.99 -1.15
N ILE A 342 7.51 -9.86 -2.23
CA ILE A 342 6.11 -10.30 -2.30
C ILE A 342 6.01 -11.82 -2.19
N VAL A 343 7.05 -12.57 -2.55
CA VAL A 343 7.08 -14.02 -2.35
C VAL A 343 6.89 -14.37 -0.88
N THR A 344 7.36 -13.52 0.04
CA THR A 344 7.20 -13.74 1.48
C THR A 344 5.77 -13.46 1.93
N ALA A 345 5.13 -12.42 1.38
CA ALA A 345 3.71 -12.15 1.62
C ALA A 345 2.80 -13.24 1.03
N LEU A 346 3.14 -13.80 -0.15
CA LEU A 346 2.42 -14.90 -0.79
C LEU A 346 2.49 -16.23 -0.01
N LYS A 347 3.47 -16.39 0.89
CA LYS A 347 3.55 -17.57 1.77
C LYS A 347 2.48 -17.54 2.89
N LEU A 348 1.86 -16.39 3.15
CA LEU A 348 0.85 -16.25 4.20
C LEU A 348 -0.45 -16.94 3.77
N SER A 349 -0.79 -18.04 4.45
CA SER A 349 -1.91 -18.90 4.06
C SER A 349 -3.28 -18.22 4.17
N ASN A 350 -3.43 -17.27 5.09
CA ASN A 350 -4.69 -16.55 5.31
C ASN A 350 -4.78 -15.23 4.52
N TYR A 351 -3.71 -14.82 3.82
CA TYR A 351 -3.74 -13.59 3.02
C TYR A 351 -4.77 -13.66 1.87
N PRO A 352 -4.80 -14.72 1.03
CA PRO A 352 -5.83 -14.86 -0.01
C PRO A 352 -7.25 -14.91 0.56
N ARG A 353 -7.42 -15.55 1.74
CA ARG A 353 -8.71 -15.68 2.40
C ARG A 353 -9.29 -14.34 2.86
N VAL A 354 -8.45 -13.37 3.23
CA VAL A 354 -8.94 -12.02 3.57
C VAL A 354 -9.42 -11.30 2.31
N MET A 355 -8.77 -11.49 1.16
CA MET A 355 -9.20 -10.87 -0.10
C MET A 355 -10.56 -11.39 -0.60
N GLU A 356 -10.97 -12.61 -0.24
CA GLU A 356 -12.29 -13.16 -0.62
C GLU A 356 -13.48 -12.37 -0.04
N TYR A 357 -13.28 -11.64 1.07
CA TYR A 357 -14.32 -10.82 1.70
C TYR A 357 -14.44 -9.40 1.13
N LEU A 358 -13.53 -9.02 0.21
CA LEU A 358 -13.57 -7.73 -0.47
C LEU A 358 -14.61 -7.73 -1.60
N ASP A 359 -15.18 -6.57 -1.85
CA ASP A 359 -15.97 -6.30 -3.05
C ASP A 359 -15.07 -6.23 -4.30
N SER A 360 -15.69 -6.24 -5.48
CA SER A 360 -14.95 -6.29 -6.75
C SER A 360 -14.07 -5.06 -6.98
N GLU A 361 -14.50 -3.87 -6.54
CA GLU A 361 -13.77 -2.62 -6.76
C GLU A 361 -12.55 -2.56 -5.83
N THR A 362 -12.74 -2.85 -4.54
CA THR A 362 -11.62 -2.89 -3.59
C THR A 362 -10.60 -3.99 -3.94
N ASN A 363 -11.06 -5.13 -4.50
CA ASN A 363 -10.15 -6.18 -4.95
C ASN A 363 -9.23 -5.68 -6.10
N LYS A 364 -9.78 -4.91 -7.05
CA LYS A 364 -8.96 -4.26 -8.10
C LYS A 364 -7.95 -3.27 -7.52
N VAL A 365 -8.37 -2.44 -6.57
CA VAL A 365 -7.46 -1.50 -5.88
C VAL A 365 -6.31 -2.25 -5.21
N MET A 366 -6.62 -3.32 -4.48
CA MET A 366 -5.59 -4.12 -3.79
C MET A 366 -4.66 -4.83 -4.79
N ALA A 367 -5.21 -5.36 -5.90
CA ALA A 367 -4.42 -5.95 -6.97
C ALA A 367 -3.45 -4.95 -7.60
N THR A 368 -3.87 -3.71 -7.81
CA THR A 368 -3.00 -2.61 -8.28
C THR A 368 -1.90 -2.29 -7.26
N VAL A 369 -2.21 -2.25 -5.96
CA VAL A 369 -1.21 -2.05 -4.89
C VAL A 369 -0.18 -3.18 -4.87
N ILE A 370 -0.61 -4.44 -5.04
CA ILE A 370 0.30 -5.58 -5.17
C ILE A 370 1.24 -5.35 -6.36
N ILE A 371 0.71 -5.04 -7.55
CA ILE A 371 1.51 -4.81 -8.76
C ILE A 371 2.53 -3.67 -8.54
N GLN A 372 2.09 -2.54 -7.98
CA GLN A 372 2.97 -1.41 -7.69
C GLN A 372 4.10 -1.77 -6.72
N SER A 373 3.83 -2.60 -5.72
CA SER A 373 4.86 -3.11 -4.81
C SER A 373 5.89 -3.99 -5.54
N ILE A 374 5.45 -4.87 -6.45
CA ILE A 374 6.35 -5.70 -7.29
C ILE A 374 7.29 -4.78 -8.08
N MET A 375 6.72 -3.73 -8.69
CA MET A 375 7.46 -2.79 -9.54
C MET A 375 8.46 -1.96 -8.74
N LYS A 376 8.05 -1.45 -7.56
CA LYS A 376 8.89 -0.63 -6.70
C LYS A 376 10.13 -1.38 -6.23
N ASN A 377 9.96 -2.66 -5.86
CA ASN A 377 11.03 -3.48 -5.31
C ASN A 377 11.80 -4.28 -6.38
N LYS A 378 11.36 -4.22 -7.65
CA LYS A 378 11.90 -4.99 -8.78
C LYS A 378 12.02 -6.49 -8.47
N THR A 379 11.05 -7.05 -7.77
CA THR A 379 11.04 -8.47 -7.38
C THR A 379 10.74 -9.35 -8.59
N HIS A 380 11.66 -10.25 -8.94
CA HIS A 380 11.43 -11.25 -9.98
C HIS A 380 10.70 -12.46 -9.42
N ILE A 381 9.59 -12.83 -10.05
CA ILE A 381 8.85 -14.05 -9.71
C ILE A 381 9.32 -15.14 -10.66
N SER A 382 10.00 -16.15 -10.10
CA SER A 382 10.76 -17.12 -10.86
C SER A 382 10.12 -18.52 -10.98
N THR A 383 8.97 -18.80 -10.36
CA THR A 383 8.38 -20.16 -10.38
C THR A 383 6.93 -20.14 -10.81
N ALA A 384 6.49 -21.13 -11.60
CA ALA A 384 5.13 -21.21 -12.13
C ALA A 384 4.06 -21.24 -11.03
N ASP A 385 4.28 -21.94 -9.92
CA ASP A 385 3.31 -22.03 -8.81
C ASP A 385 3.06 -20.67 -8.15
N ARG A 386 4.10 -19.85 -8.01
CA ARG A 386 3.99 -18.49 -7.44
C ARG A 386 3.27 -17.55 -8.41
N VAL A 387 3.45 -17.76 -9.72
CA VAL A 387 2.72 -17.03 -10.74
C VAL A 387 1.24 -17.41 -10.71
N GLU A 388 0.89 -18.70 -10.59
CA GLU A 388 -0.51 -19.14 -10.43
C GLU A 388 -1.14 -18.47 -9.20
N ALA A 389 -0.46 -18.49 -8.05
CA ALA A 389 -0.95 -17.87 -6.82
C ALA A 389 -1.13 -16.35 -6.96
N LEU A 390 -0.18 -15.65 -7.60
CA LEU A 390 -0.31 -14.22 -7.86
C LEU A 390 -1.48 -13.91 -8.80
N PHE A 391 -1.63 -14.67 -9.88
CA PHE A 391 -2.68 -14.46 -10.88
C PHE A 391 -4.08 -14.73 -10.32
N GLU A 392 -4.23 -15.67 -9.38
CA GLU A 392 -5.48 -15.81 -8.63
C GLU A 392 -5.77 -14.62 -7.71
N LEU A 393 -4.75 -13.99 -7.11
CA LEU A 393 -4.95 -12.78 -6.30
C LEU A 393 -5.34 -11.55 -7.14
N ILE A 394 -4.78 -11.40 -8.34
CA ILE A 394 -5.09 -10.29 -9.25
C ILE A 394 -6.21 -10.61 -10.24
N LYS A 395 -6.95 -11.69 -10.02
CA LYS A 395 -8.02 -12.17 -10.92
C LYS A 395 -9.06 -11.12 -11.25
N GLY A 396 -9.35 -10.19 -10.33
CA GLY A 396 -10.26 -9.05 -10.58
C GLY A 396 -9.79 -8.11 -11.70
N LEU A 397 -8.48 -8.00 -11.96
CA LEU A 397 -7.91 -7.23 -13.07
C LEU A 397 -7.82 -8.05 -14.38
N ILE A 398 -7.82 -9.38 -14.27
CA ILE A 398 -7.62 -10.28 -15.42
C ILE A 398 -8.94 -10.75 -16.00
N LYS A 399 -9.91 -11.17 -15.17
CA LYS A 399 -11.23 -11.64 -15.61
C LYS A 399 -12.34 -10.68 -15.19
N ASP A 400 -13.37 -10.54 -16.03
CA ASP A 400 -14.61 -9.87 -15.63
C ASP A 400 -15.31 -10.73 -14.56
N LEU A 401 -15.59 -10.13 -13.41
CA LEU A 401 -16.31 -10.79 -12.33
C LEU A 401 -17.82 -10.60 -12.58
N ASP A 402 -18.61 -11.67 -12.38
CA ASP A 402 -20.06 -11.65 -12.62
C ASP A 402 -20.72 -10.47 -11.86
N GLY A 403 -21.29 -9.50 -12.60
CA GLY A 403 -22.03 -8.37 -12.04
C GLY A 403 -21.49 -6.97 -12.35
N THR A 404 -20.34 -6.82 -13.01
CA THR A 404 -19.88 -5.50 -13.50
C THR A 404 -20.69 -5.09 -14.73
N LEU A 405 -21.58 -4.11 -14.56
CA LEU A 405 -22.22 -3.40 -15.67
C LEU A 405 -21.11 -2.64 -16.43
N ASP A 406 -20.97 -2.94 -17.71
CA ASP A 406 -19.91 -2.45 -18.63
C ASP A 406 -20.02 -0.93 -18.91
N ASP A 407 -21.01 -0.25 -18.33
CA ASP A 407 -21.42 1.13 -18.66
C ASP A 407 -20.90 2.22 -17.69
N GLU A 408 -20.17 1.87 -16.61
CA GLU A 408 -19.69 2.83 -15.59
C GLU A 408 -18.16 2.86 -15.36
N VAL A 409 -17.35 2.20 -16.20
CA VAL A 409 -15.89 2.19 -16.01
C VAL A 409 -15.23 3.30 -16.83
N ASP A 410 -14.45 4.17 -16.18
CA ASP A 410 -13.63 5.16 -16.88
C ASP A 410 -12.61 4.44 -17.79
N GLU A 411 -12.66 4.73 -19.08
CA GLU A 411 -11.79 4.15 -20.10
C GLU A 411 -10.31 4.43 -19.83
N ASP A 412 -9.98 5.55 -19.18
CA ASP A 412 -8.58 5.87 -18.85
C ASP A 412 -8.10 5.09 -17.63
N ASP A 413 -8.93 4.94 -16.58
CA ASP A 413 -8.63 4.08 -15.43
C ASP A 413 -8.45 2.62 -15.86
N PHE A 414 -9.34 2.12 -16.74
CA PHE A 414 -9.22 0.77 -17.28
C PHE A 414 -7.90 0.57 -18.04
N LYS A 415 -7.47 1.55 -18.85
CA LYS A 415 -6.17 1.48 -19.53
C LYS A 415 -5.02 1.46 -18.54
N GLU A 416 -5.06 2.25 -17.46
CA GLU A 416 -4.01 2.23 -16.44
C GLU A 416 -3.93 0.90 -15.70
N GLU A 417 -5.08 0.29 -15.37
CA GLU A 417 -5.16 -1.06 -14.81
C GLU A 417 -4.49 -2.09 -15.73
N GLN A 418 -4.87 -2.12 -17.01
CA GLN A 418 -4.33 -3.09 -17.98
C GLN A 418 -2.86 -2.84 -18.31
N ASN A 419 -2.42 -1.58 -18.33
CA ASN A 419 -0.99 -1.25 -18.46
C ASN A 419 -0.17 -1.74 -17.26
N SER A 420 -0.74 -1.73 -16.06
CA SER A 420 -0.09 -2.25 -14.86
C SER A 420 0.09 -3.77 -14.95
N VAL A 421 -0.93 -4.52 -15.40
CA VAL A 421 -0.82 -5.96 -15.69
C VAL A 421 0.23 -6.24 -16.78
N SER A 422 0.26 -5.40 -17.82
CA SER A 422 1.25 -5.53 -18.90
C SER A 422 2.69 -5.38 -18.42
N ARG A 423 2.93 -4.45 -17.49
CA ARG A 423 4.23 -4.27 -16.81
C ARG A 423 4.57 -5.47 -15.91
N LEU A 424 3.57 -6.03 -15.22
CA LEU A 424 3.77 -7.22 -14.39
C LEU A 424 4.31 -8.40 -15.21
N ILE A 425 3.75 -8.65 -16.40
CA ILE A 425 4.18 -9.75 -17.27
C ILE A 425 5.67 -9.63 -17.63
N GLN A 426 6.18 -8.41 -17.79
CA GLN A 426 7.60 -8.18 -18.11
C GLN A 426 8.55 -8.42 -16.92
N MET A 427 8.03 -8.43 -15.68
CA MET A 427 8.82 -8.71 -14.48
C MET A 427 8.96 -10.21 -14.18
N LEU A 428 8.14 -11.04 -14.82
CA LEU A 428 8.23 -12.49 -14.74
C LEU A 428 9.45 -12.97 -15.53
N TYR A 429 10.43 -13.54 -14.82
CA TYR A 429 11.67 -13.99 -15.44
C TYR A 429 12.28 -15.13 -14.62
N ASN A 430 12.77 -16.15 -15.32
CA ASN A 430 13.62 -17.20 -14.78
C ASN A 430 14.76 -17.48 -15.77
N ASP A 431 15.94 -17.79 -15.25
CA ASP A 431 17.13 -18.19 -16.03
C ASP A 431 17.02 -19.61 -16.61
N ASP A 432 16.16 -20.44 -16.00
CA ASP A 432 15.84 -21.76 -16.52
C ASP A 432 14.76 -21.68 -17.63
N PRO A 433 15.07 -22.05 -18.88
CA PRO A 433 14.13 -21.94 -19.99
C PRO A 433 12.88 -22.81 -19.84
N GLU A 434 12.98 -23.96 -19.16
CA GLU A 434 11.84 -24.85 -18.96
C GLU A 434 10.85 -24.27 -17.96
N GLU A 435 11.34 -23.77 -16.83
CA GLU A 435 10.51 -23.09 -15.86
C GLU A 435 9.94 -21.77 -16.41
N MET A 436 10.70 -21.03 -17.23
CA MET A 436 10.20 -19.85 -17.93
C MET A 436 9.07 -20.22 -18.92
N PHE A 437 9.19 -21.35 -19.62
CA PHE A 437 8.12 -21.83 -20.50
C PHE A 437 6.85 -22.22 -19.73
N LYS A 438 6.99 -22.88 -18.57
CA LYS A 438 5.85 -23.16 -17.68
C LYS A 438 5.19 -21.86 -17.21
N ILE A 439 5.96 -20.86 -16.80
CA ILE A 439 5.44 -19.53 -16.43
C ILE A 439 4.61 -18.93 -17.58
N ILE A 440 5.15 -18.94 -18.80
CA ILE A 440 4.44 -18.42 -19.99
C ILE A 440 3.12 -19.17 -20.22
N CYS A 441 3.13 -20.50 -20.12
CA CYS A 441 1.91 -21.31 -20.26
C CYS A 441 0.86 -20.98 -19.19
N THR A 442 1.30 -20.81 -17.94
CA THR A 442 0.44 -20.40 -16.83
C THR A 442 -0.18 -19.02 -17.05
N VAL A 443 0.64 -18.03 -17.42
CA VAL A 443 0.18 -16.66 -17.72
C VAL A 443 -0.81 -16.66 -18.88
N ARG A 444 -0.52 -17.42 -19.95
CA ARG A 444 -1.41 -17.58 -21.09
C ARG A 444 -2.79 -18.09 -20.68
N LYS A 445 -2.84 -19.16 -19.86
CA LYS A 445 -4.09 -19.76 -19.38
C LYS A 445 -5.00 -18.73 -18.69
N HIS A 446 -4.43 -17.85 -17.85
CA HIS A 446 -5.19 -16.82 -17.14
C HIS A 446 -5.62 -15.66 -18.04
N ILE A 447 -4.72 -15.16 -18.89
CA ILE A 447 -5.01 -14.01 -19.77
C ILE A 447 -6.12 -14.35 -20.77
N LEU A 448 -6.12 -15.56 -21.34
CA LEU A 448 -7.14 -15.98 -22.31
C LEU A 448 -8.55 -16.06 -21.72
N ALA A 449 -8.68 -16.13 -20.39
CA ALA A 449 -9.98 -16.09 -19.71
C ALA A 449 -10.53 -14.66 -19.51
N GLY A 450 -9.75 -13.62 -19.87
CA GLY A 450 -10.01 -12.21 -19.50
C GLY A 450 -10.88 -11.38 -20.45
N GLY A 451 -11.33 -11.95 -21.58
CA GLY A 451 -12.21 -11.27 -22.53
C GLY A 451 -11.51 -10.30 -23.51
N PRO A 452 -12.21 -9.87 -24.57
CA PRO A 452 -11.60 -9.24 -25.75
C PRO A 452 -10.94 -7.88 -25.47
N LYS A 453 -11.55 -7.02 -24.62
CA LYS A 453 -11.02 -5.67 -24.32
C LYS A 453 -9.65 -5.70 -23.63
N ARG A 454 -9.37 -6.73 -22.81
CA ARG A 454 -8.12 -6.86 -22.02
C ARG A 454 -7.00 -7.55 -22.80
N LEU A 455 -7.34 -8.41 -23.76
CA LEU A 455 -6.37 -9.14 -24.58
C LEU A 455 -5.48 -8.22 -25.41
N SER A 456 -6.00 -7.07 -25.89
CA SER A 456 -5.23 -6.09 -26.66
C SER A 456 -4.03 -5.52 -25.90
N PHE A 457 -4.10 -5.44 -24.56
CA PHE A 457 -3.02 -4.91 -23.72
C PHE A 457 -2.08 -6.01 -23.23
N THR A 458 -2.64 -7.16 -22.83
CA THR A 458 -1.91 -8.22 -22.11
C THR A 458 -1.25 -9.26 -23.02
N VAL A 459 -1.73 -9.46 -24.25
CA VAL A 459 -1.13 -10.39 -25.22
C VAL A 459 0.22 -9.91 -25.77
N PRO A 460 0.40 -8.63 -26.20
CA PRO A 460 1.69 -8.16 -26.69
C PRO A 460 2.88 -8.41 -25.74
N PRO A 461 2.83 -8.06 -24.44
CA PRO A 461 3.95 -8.33 -23.53
C PRO A 461 4.23 -9.82 -23.34
N LEU A 462 3.21 -10.68 -23.38
CA LEU A 462 3.38 -12.14 -23.34
C LEU A 462 4.11 -12.65 -24.58
N VAL A 463 3.75 -12.15 -25.76
CA VAL A 463 4.42 -12.50 -27.03
C VAL A 463 5.88 -12.08 -26.98
N PHE A 464 6.19 -10.83 -26.61
CA PHE A 464 7.57 -10.37 -26.53
C PHE A 464 8.40 -11.11 -25.46
N SER A 465 7.79 -11.48 -24.33
CA SER A 465 8.45 -12.33 -23.31
C SER A 465 8.80 -13.71 -23.87
N SER A 466 7.87 -14.31 -24.62
CA SER A 466 8.10 -15.60 -25.30
C SER A 466 9.17 -15.50 -26.39
N LEU A 467 9.20 -14.42 -27.17
CA LEU A 467 10.24 -14.18 -28.18
C LEU A 467 11.62 -13.98 -27.54
N LYS A 468 11.69 -13.37 -26.36
CA LYS A 468 12.93 -13.27 -25.59
C LYS A 468 13.44 -14.65 -25.17
N LEU A 469 12.55 -15.56 -24.75
CA LEU A 469 12.89 -16.95 -24.46
C LEU A 469 13.41 -17.68 -25.70
N VAL A 470 12.78 -17.49 -26.86
CA VAL A 470 13.26 -18.05 -28.15
C VAL A 470 14.69 -17.61 -28.45
N ARG A 471 15.00 -16.32 -28.30
CA ARG A 471 16.36 -15.78 -28.50
C ARG A 471 17.38 -16.34 -27.51
N GLN A 472 16.97 -16.62 -26.26
CA GLN A 472 17.84 -17.26 -25.28
C GLN A 472 18.16 -18.72 -25.66
N LEU A 473 17.18 -19.44 -26.22
CA LEU A 473 17.37 -20.81 -26.68
C LEU A 473 18.29 -20.91 -27.91
N GLN A 474 18.29 -19.92 -28.80
CA GLN A 474 19.20 -19.86 -29.95
C GLN A 474 20.68 -19.71 -29.56
N GLY A 475 20.97 -19.09 -28.41
CA GLY A 475 22.34 -18.82 -27.95
C GLY A 475 23.02 -19.98 -27.22
N ARG A 476 22.29 -21.09 -26.93
CA ARG A 476 22.86 -22.29 -26.32
C ARG A 476 23.09 -23.34 -27.40
N GLU A 477 24.34 -23.77 -27.58
CA GLU A 477 24.67 -24.90 -28.46
C GLU A 477 23.83 -26.12 -28.06
N GLU A 478 23.24 -26.80 -29.06
CA GLU A 478 22.46 -28.01 -28.87
C GLU A 478 23.30 -29.03 -28.08
N ASN A 479 22.92 -29.28 -26.83
CA ASN A 479 23.49 -30.41 -26.09
C ASN A 479 23.02 -31.69 -26.80
N PRO A 480 23.91 -32.53 -27.36
CA PRO A 480 23.53 -33.70 -28.16
C PRO A 480 22.87 -34.83 -27.35
N PHE A 481 22.67 -34.62 -26.04
CA PHE A 481 22.17 -35.59 -25.07
C PHE A 481 20.93 -35.08 -24.29
N GLY A 482 20.28 -34.00 -24.72
CA GLY A 482 19.06 -33.48 -24.07
C GLY A 482 17.83 -34.33 -24.39
N GLU A 483 17.06 -34.71 -23.36
CA GLU A 483 15.83 -35.51 -23.47
C GLU A 483 14.77 -34.86 -24.40
N GLU A 484 13.95 -35.69 -25.07
CA GLU A 484 12.87 -35.28 -26.01
C GLU A 484 11.81 -34.32 -25.40
N GLU A 485 11.80 -34.18 -24.07
CA GLU A 485 10.90 -33.28 -23.33
C GLU A 485 11.34 -31.81 -23.30
N SER A 486 12.58 -31.51 -23.72
CA SER A 486 13.11 -30.15 -23.71
C SER A 486 12.26 -29.14 -24.51
N THR A 487 12.25 -27.90 -24.03
CA THR A 487 11.47 -26.80 -24.62
C THR A 487 12.11 -26.39 -25.95
N THR A 488 11.49 -26.75 -27.07
CA THR A 488 12.00 -26.38 -28.41
C THR A 488 11.37 -25.06 -28.89
N PRO A 489 12.09 -24.25 -29.68
CA PRO A 489 11.54 -23.05 -30.31
C PRO A 489 10.24 -23.30 -31.08
N LYS A 490 10.10 -24.47 -31.71
CA LYS A 490 8.87 -24.90 -32.42
C LYS A 490 7.65 -24.97 -31.49
N LYS A 491 7.80 -25.54 -30.27
CA LYS A 491 6.71 -25.59 -29.27
C LYS A 491 6.29 -24.17 -28.84
N ILE A 492 7.25 -23.26 -28.67
CA ILE A 492 6.96 -21.85 -28.33
C ILE A 492 6.23 -21.14 -29.47
N PHE A 493 6.66 -21.32 -30.72
CA PHE A 493 5.98 -20.72 -31.86
C PHE A 493 4.56 -21.27 -32.08
N GLN A 494 4.32 -22.56 -31.83
CA GLN A 494 2.96 -23.13 -31.83
C GLN A 494 2.08 -22.48 -30.76
N LEU A 495 2.62 -22.28 -29.55
CA LEU A 495 1.93 -21.58 -28.46
C LEU A 495 1.60 -20.13 -28.86
N LEU A 496 2.55 -19.43 -29.47
CA LEU A 496 2.39 -18.06 -29.96
C LEU A 496 1.32 -17.97 -31.04
N ASN A 497 1.32 -18.88 -32.02
CA ASN A 497 0.32 -18.90 -33.08
C ASN A 497 -1.10 -19.01 -32.51
N GLN A 498 -1.33 -19.98 -31.62
CA GLN A 498 -2.63 -20.13 -30.95
C GLN A 498 -3.00 -18.91 -30.09
N THR A 499 -2.03 -18.18 -29.54
CA THR A 499 -2.30 -16.99 -28.71
C THR A 499 -2.66 -15.78 -29.58
N VAL A 500 -1.96 -15.58 -30.70
CA VAL A 500 -2.28 -14.49 -31.63
C VAL A 500 -3.59 -14.80 -32.39
N GLU A 501 -3.90 -16.07 -32.65
CA GLU A 501 -5.18 -16.50 -33.23
C GLU A 501 -6.37 -16.13 -32.34
N THR A 502 -6.24 -16.27 -31.01
CA THR A 502 -7.27 -15.78 -30.08
C THR A 502 -7.41 -14.26 -30.11
N LEU A 503 -6.33 -13.53 -30.38
CA LEU A 503 -6.37 -12.07 -30.52
C LEU A 503 -6.99 -11.64 -31.86
N SER A 504 -6.89 -12.43 -32.93
CA SER A 504 -7.55 -12.10 -34.20
C SER A 504 -9.08 -12.07 -34.12
N ASN A 505 -9.68 -12.73 -33.14
CA ASN A 505 -11.13 -12.67 -32.89
C ASN A 505 -11.55 -11.40 -32.11
N VAL A 506 -10.61 -10.53 -31.75
CA VAL A 506 -10.81 -9.27 -31.02
C VAL A 506 -10.78 -8.11 -32.04
N PRO A 507 -11.53 -7.01 -31.83
CA PRO A 507 -11.53 -5.83 -32.72
C PRO A 507 -10.22 -5.01 -32.66
N ALA A 508 -9.06 -5.65 -32.83
CA ALA A 508 -7.74 -5.03 -32.94
C ALA A 508 -6.88 -5.74 -34.03
N PRO A 509 -7.34 -5.80 -35.28
CA PRO A 509 -6.68 -6.58 -36.34
C PRO A 509 -5.29 -6.04 -36.71
N GLU A 510 -5.05 -4.73 -36.57
CA GLU A 510 -3.74 -4.12 -36.80
C GLU A 510 -2.67 -4.63 -35.84
N LEU A 511 -3.03 -4.81 -34.56
CA LEU A 511 -2.12 -5.30 -33.53
C LEU A 511 -1.78 -6.78 -33.77
N ALA A 512 -2.79 -7.60 -34.07
CA ALA A 512 -2.58 -9.02 -34.37
C ALA A 512 -1.65 -9.21 -35.58
N LEU A 513 -1.84 -8.41 -36.65
CA LEU A 513 -0.96 -8.42 -37.82
C LEU A 513 0.49 -8.05 -37.46
N GLN A 514 0.69 -7.02 -36.63
CA GLN A 514 2.03 -6.64 -36.18
C GLN A 514 2.70 -7.76 -35.37
N LEU A 515 1.96 -8.43 -34.49
CA LEU A 515 2.48 -9.55 -33.70
C LEU A 515 2.84 -10.76 -34.58
N TYR A 516 2.01 -11.10 -35.58
CA TYR A 516 2.35 -12.15 -36.53
C TYR A 516 3.63 -11.86 -37.31
N LEU A 517 3.81 -10.62 -37.78
CA LEU A 517 5.03 -10.21 -38.47
C LEU A 517 6.27 -10.28 -37.56
N GLN A 518 6.16 -9.88 -36.30
CA GLN A 518 7.25 -9.99 -35.33
C GLN A 518 7.59 -11.45 -34.99
N CYS A 519 6.58 -12.33 -34.86
CA CYS A 519 6.80 -13.77 -34.72
C CYS A 519 7.48 -14.38 -35.95
N ALA A 520 7.13 -13.92 -37.15
CA ALA A 520 7.75 -14.37 -38.39
C ALA A 520 9.22 -13.91 -38.51
N GLU A 521 9.55 -12.68 -38.10
CA GLU A 521 10.93 -12.18 -38.03
C GLU A 521 11.77 -13.03 -37.05
N ALA A 522 11.22 -13.35 -35.87
CA ALA A 522 11.90 -14.22 -34.92
C ALA A 522 12.04 -15.69 -35.40
N ALA A 523 11.05 -16.21 -36.14
CA ALA A 523 11.13 -17.54 -36.74
C ALA A 523 12.17 -17.58 -37.88
N ASN A 524 12.34 -16.48 -38.60
CA ASN A 524 13.41 -16.29 -39.57
C ASN A 524 14.79 -16.36 -38.92
N ASP A 525 14.99 -15.70 -37.78
CA ASP A 525 16.25 -15.79 -37.04
C ASP A 525 16.55 -17.22 -36.52
N CYS A 526 15.54 -18.09 -36.42
CA CYS A 526 15.66 -19.51 -36.01
C CYS A 526 15.85 -20.47 -37.19
N ASP A 527 15.94 -19.99 -38.43
CA ASP A 527 15.95 -20.80 -39.65
C ASP A 527 14.72 -21.75 -39.79
N LEU A 528 13.57 -21.36 -39.22
CA LEU A 528 12.33 -22.15 -39.26
C LEU A 528 11.40 -21.69 -40.38
N GLU A 529 11.72 -22.05 -41.62
CA GLU A 529 10.98 -21.65 -42.82
C GLU A 529 9.46 -21.96 -42.77
N PRO A 530 9.00 -23.18 -42.40
CA PRO A 530 7.58 -23.50 -42.44
C PRO A 530 6.75 -22.68 -41.44
N VAL A 531 7.33 -22.40 -40.27
CA VAL A 531 6.69 -21.61 -39.20
C VAL A 531 6.59 -20.15 -39.61
N ALA A 532 7.67 -19.60 -40.19
CA ALA A 532 7.67 -18.24 -40.70
C ALA A 532 6.64 -18.05 -41.83
N TYR A 533 6.51 -19.04 -42.72
CA TYR A 533 5.55 -19.01 -43.82
C TYR A 533 4.09 -19.07 -43.32
N GLU A 534 3.82 -19.88 -42.29
CA GLU A 534 2.51 -19.96 -41.66
C GLU A 534 2.09 -18.61 -41.06
N PHE A 535 2.97 -17.96 -40.29
CA PHE A 535 2.69 -16.63 -39.73
C PHE A 535 2.42 -15.56 -40.79
N PHE A 536 3.16 -15.59 -41.90
CA PHE A 536 2.89 -14.68 -43.02
C PHE A 536 1.56 -14.96 -43.69
N THR A 537 1.18 -16.22 -43.83
CA THR A 537 -0.11 -16.60 -44.41
C THR A 537 -1.25 -16.10 -43.53
N GLN A 538 -1.15 -16.25 -42.20
CA GLN A 538 -2.14 -15.71 -41.26
C GLN A 538 -2.19 -14.17 -41.29
N ALA A 539 -1.04 -13.49 -41.38
CA ALA A 539 -1.00 -12.04 -41.53
C ALA A 539 -1.69 -11.54 -42.82
N TYR A 540 -1.57 -12.29 -43.93
CA TYR A 540 -2.27 -11.97 -45.17
C TYR A 540 -3.78 -12.18 -45.06
N ILE A 541 -4.23 -13.26 -44.41
CA ILE A 541 -5.66 -13.53 -44.17
C ILE A 541 -6.27 -12.36 -43.38
N LEU A 542 -5.63 -11.94 -42.29
CA LEU A 542 -6.10 -10.79 -41.51
C LEU A 542 -6.15 -9.49 -42.31
N TYR A 543 -5.17 -9.25 -43.18
CA TYR A 543 -5.16 -8.10 -44.05
C TYR A 543 -6.35 -8.10 -45.03
N GLU A 544 -6.74 -9.27 -45.55
CA GLU A 544 -7.85 -9.40 -46.49
C GLU A 544 -9.23 -9.32 -45.83
N GLU A 545 -9.40 -9.98 -44.69
CA GLU A 545 -10.71 -10.20 -44.07
C GLU A 545 -11.10 -9.09 -43.09
N GLU A 546 -10.16 -8.58 -42.29
CA GLU A 546 -10.47 -7.72 -41.13
C GLU A 546 -10.06 -6.24 -41.31
N ILE A 547 -8.97 -5.95 -42.05
CA ILE A 547 -8.46 -4.57 -42.20
C ILE A 547 -9.17 -3.85 -43.36
N SER A 548 -10.22 -3.11 -43.04
CA SER A 548 -11.01 -2.34 -44.03
C SER A 548 -10.61 -0.86 -44.17
N ASP A 549 -10.00 -0.25 -43.14
CA ASP A 549 -9.63 1.16 -43.20
C ASP A 549 -8.47 1.43 -44.18
N SER A 550 -8.64 2.44 -45.03
CA SER A 550 -7.67 2.75 -46.09
C SER A 550 -6.31 3.21 -45.56
N ARG A 551 -6.23 3.84 -44.37
CA ARG A 551 -4.92 4.23 -43.80
C ARG A 551 -4.27 3.03 -43.13
N ALA A 552 -5.04 2.23 -42.39
CA ALA A 552 -4.58 0.99 -41.78
C ALA A 552 -4.02 0.00 -42.81
N GLN A 553 -4.71 -0.20 -43.95
CA GLN A 553 -4.24 -1.04 -45.05
C GLN A 553 -2.88 -0.58 -45.61
N VAL A 554 -2.69 0.74 -45.75
CA VAL A 554 -1.41 1.30 -46.20
C VAL A 554 -0.32 1.00 -45.18
N THR A 555 -0.55 1.22 -43.89
CA THR A 555 0.44 0.90 -42.85
C THR A 555 0.77 -0.59 -42.82
N ALA A 556 -0.26 -1.45 -42.82
CA ALA A 556 -0.10 -2.90 -42.78
C ALA A 556 0.71 -3.42 -43.97
N ILE A 557 0.43 -2.97 -45.19
CA ILE A 557 1.18 -3.44 -46.37
C ILE A 557 2.64 -2.97 -46.35
N HIS A 558 2.91 -1.76 -45.87
CA HIS A 558 4.30 -1.28 -45.71
C HIS A 558 5.05 -2.09 -44.65
N LEU A 559 4.39 -2.49 -43.56
CA LEU A 559 4.98 -3.38 -42.55
C LEU A 559 5.25 -4.79 -43.10
N ILE A 560 4.32 -5.36 -43.86
CA ILE A 560 4.50 -6.66 -44.54
C ILE A 560 5.71 -6.58 -45.49
N ILE A 561 5.79 -5.56 -46.35
CA ILE A 561 6.91 -5.36 -47.28
C ILE A 561 8.23 -5.20 -46.50
N GLY A 562 8.25 -4.35 -45.47
CA GLY A 562 9.44 -4.12 -44.66
C GLY A 562 9.93 -5.38 -43.95
N THR A 563 9.01 -6.23 -43.47
CA THR A 563 9.34 -7.49 -42.82
C THR A 563 9.87 -8.51 -43.83
N LEU A 564 9.18 -8.71 -44.97
CA LEU A 564 9.64 -9.60 -46.05
C LEU A 564 11.02 -9.24 -46.58
N GLN A 565 11.37 -7.95 -46.61
CA GLN A 565 12.70 -7.51 -47.04
C GLN A 565 13.81 -8.00 -46.11
N ARG A 566 13.54 -8.12 -44.80
CA ARG A 566 14.51 -8.56 -43.79
C ARG A 566 14.66 -10.07 -43.71
N MET A 567 13.74 -10.82 -44.31
CA MET A 567 13.72 -12.27 -44.23
C MET A 567 14.65 -12.91 -45.26
N HIS A 568 15.43 -13.87 -44.80
CA HIS A 568 16.38 -14.66 -45.56
C HIS A 568 16.09 -16.17 -45.48
N VAL A 569 15.22 -16.61 -44.58
CA VAL A 569 14.88 -18.03 -44.36
C VAL A 569 14.08 -18.66 -45.50
N PHE A 570 13.43 -17.86 -46.35
CA PHE A 570 12.54 -18.39 -47.39
C PHE A 570 13.29 -18.89 -48.61
N GLY A 571 12.95 -20.10 -49.06
CA GLY A 571 13.29 -20.60 -50.38
C GLY A 571 12.66 -19.74 -51.50
N VAL A 572 13.20 -19.89 -52.70
CA VAL A 572 12.83 -19.06 -53.88
C VAL A 572 11.32 -19.10 -54.15
N GLU A 573 10.70 -20.28 -54.14
CA GLU A 573 9.27 -20.44 -54.46
C GLU A 573 8.34 -19.79 -53.43
N ASN A 574 8.63 -19.99 -52.14
CA ASN A 574 7.86 -19.40 -51.04
C ASN A 574 8.01 -17.87 -51.03
N ARG A 575 9.24 -17.38 -51.23
CA ARG A 575 9.52 -15.93 -51.30
C ARG A 575 8.81 -15.28 -52.48
N ASP A 576 8.85 -15.88 -53.66
CA ASP A 576 8.21 -15.35 -54.88
C ASP A 576 6.69 -15.30 -54.70
N THR A 577 6.10 -16.35 -54.11
CA THR A 577 4.67 -16.40 -53.80
C THR A 577 4.22 -15.26 -52.87
N LEU A 578 4.93 -15.04 -51.76
CA LEU A 578 4.62 -13.96 -50.81
C LEU A 578 4.83 -12.58 -51.45
N THR A 579 5.90 -12.41 -52.23
CA THR A 579 6.23 -11.15 -52.92
C THR A 579 5.18 -10.78 -53.97
N HIS A 580 4.72 -11.75 -54.76
CA HIS A 580 3.64 -11.53 -55.72
C HIS A 580 2.32 -11.19 -55.03
N LYS A 581 1.99 -11.83 -53.90
CA LYS A 581 0.82 -11.48 -53.07
C LYS A 581 0.92 -10.05 -52.54
N ALA A 582 2.05 -9.66 -51.93
CA ALA A 582 2.30 -8.29 -51.47
C ALA A 582 2.15 -7.25 -52.59
N THR A 583 2.69 -7.54 -53.77
CA THR A 583 2.60 -6.68 -54.95
C THR A 583 1.16 -6.59 -55.47
N GLY A 584 0.42 -7.70 -55.41
CA GLY A 584 -1.00 -7.75 -55.72
C GLY A 584 -1.83 -6.82 -54.82
N TYR A 585 -1.64 -6.90 -53.50
CA TYR A 585 -2.34 -6.04 -52.54
C TYR A 585 -1.94 -4.57 -52.64
N SER A 586 -0.65 -4.30 -52.80
CA SER A 586 -0.13 -2.94 -53.02
C SER A 586 -0.79 -2.26 -54.23
N ALA A 587 -1.09 -3.03 -55.26
CA ALA A 587 -1.78 -2.55 -56.44
C ALA A 587 -3.31 -2.48 -56.32
N LYS A 588 -3.91 -2.96 -55.21
CA LYS A 588 -5.36 -2.86 -54.94
C LYS A 588 -5.71 -1.72 -53.97
N LEU A 589 -4.72 -0.99 -53.45
CA LEU A 589 -4.94 0.18 -52.58
C LEU A 589 -5.82 1.25 -53.25
N LEU A 590 -6.72 1.85 -52.47
CA LEU A 590 -7.72 2.81 -52.94
C LEU A 590 -7.10 4.10 -53.50
N LYS A 591 -6.16 4.69 -52.75
CA LYS A 591 -5.55 5.98 -53.08
C LYS A 591 -4.34 5.80 -54.00
N LYS A 592 -4.36 6.50 -55.14
CA LYS A 592 -3.30 6.43 -56.16
C LYS A 592 -1.90 6.82 -55.65
N PRO A 593 -1.72 7.85 -54.80
CA PRO A 593 -0.41 8.16 -54.22
C PRO A 593 0.13 7.01 -53.35
N ASP A 594 -0.72 6.40 -52.53
CA ASP A 594 -0.33 5.32 -51.62
C ASP A 594 -0.10 4.00 -52.38
N GLN A 595 -0.91 3.74 -53.41
CA GLN A 595 -0.73 2.65 -54.37
C GLN A 595 0.63 2.77 -55.08
N CYS A 596 0.99 3.98 -55.51
CA CYS A 596 2.29 4.24 -56.13
C CYS A 596 3.45 3.93 -55.17
N ARG A 597 3.33 4.39 -53.91
CA ARG A 597 4.34 4.19 -52.86
C ARG A 597 4.55 2.72 -52.50
N ALA A 598 3.48 1.98 -52.28
CA ALA A 598 3.55 0.56 -51.97
C ALA A 598 4.11 -0.26 -53.15
N VAL A 599 3.68 0.03 -54.39
CA VAL A 599 4.14 -0.70 -55.59
C VAL A 599 5.62 -0.46 -55.89
N TYR A 600 6.14 0.76 -55.72
CA TYR A 600 7.58 0.95 -55.86
C TYR A 600 8.34 0.32 -54.68
N ALA A 601 7.78 0.31 -53.46
CA ALA A 601 8.43 -0.35 -52.33
C ALA A 601 8.60 -1.86 -52.57
N CYS A 602 7.61 -2.51 -53.19
CA CYS A 602 7.72 -3.91 -53.65
C CYS A 602 8.86 -4.15 -54.64
N SER A 603 9.30 -3.14 -55.40
CA SER A 603 10.44 -3.30 -56.32
C SER A 603 11.73 -3.68 -55.59
N HIS A 604 11.88 -3.28 -54.33
CA HIS A 604 13.02 -3.67 -53.49
C HIS A 604 12.93 -5.11 -52.96
N LEU A 605 11.75 -5.76 -52.98
CA LEU A 605 11.61 -7.15 -52.54
C LEU A 605 12.25 -8.13 -53.54
N PHE A 606 12.13 -7.80 -54.83
CA PHE A 606 12.74 -8.52 -55.94
C PHE A 606 14.26 -8.26 -56.05
N TRP A 607 14.77 -7.26 -55.31
CA TRP A 607 16.19 -6.95 -55.22
C TRP A 607 16.80 -7.66 -53.99
N VAL A 608 17.52 -8.75 -54.22
CA VAL A 608 18.24 -9.49 -53.17
C VAL A 608 19.74 -9.40 -53.48
N ASP A 609 20.53 -8.85 -52.56
CA ASP A 609 22.00 -8.80 -52.66
C ASP A 609 22.58 -10.18 -52.27
N ASP A 610 22.33 -11.23 -53.06
CA ASP A 610 23.06 -12.49 -52.91
C ASP A 610 24.32 -12.48 -53.79
N GLN A 611 25.47 -12.76 -53.18
CA GLN A 611 26.78 -12.78 -53.85
C GLN A 611 26.97 -13.98 -54.80
N ASP A 612 26.01 -14.91 -54.88
CA ASP A 612 26.08 -16.09 -55.73
C ASP A 612 25.08 -16.03 -56.91
N ASN A 613 25.56 -15.42 -58.00
CA ASN A 613 25.46 -15.85 -59.39
C ASN A 613 24.12 -16.40 -59.98
N VAL A 614 23.66 -15.69 -61.03
CA VAL A 614 23.00 -16.18 -62.28
C VAL A 614 21.47 -16.10 -62.41
N LYS A 615 20.72 -15.56 -61.44
CA LYS A 615 19.26 -15.26 -61.61
C LYS A 615 18.91 -13.77 -61.75
N ASP A 616 19.88 -12.91 -62.05
CA ASP A 616 19.67 -11.45 -62.12
C ASP A 616 18.74 -11.01 -63.26
N GLY A 617 18.63 -11.77 -64.35
CA GLY A 617 17.85 -11.38 -65.53
C GLY A 617 16.34 -11.34 -65.29
N GLU A 618 15.76 -12.38 -64.69
CA GLU A 618 14.31 -12.49 -64.45
C GLU A 618 13.86 -11.55 -63.33
N ARG A 619 14.64 -11.49 -62.23
CA ARG A 619 14.36 -10.58 -61.10
C ARG A 619 14.48 -9.11 -61.50
N TYR A 620 15.47 -8.76 -62.34
CA TYR A 620 15.59 -7.41 -62.89
C TYR A 620 14.39 -7.02 -63.77
N VAL A 621 13.84 -7.96 -64.54
CA VAL A 621 12.61 -7.75 -65.31
C VAL A 621 11.43 -7.47 -64.39
N GLU A 622 11.31 -8.16 -63.26
CA GLU A 622 10.25 -7.93 -62.27
C GLU A 622 10.38 -6.58 -61.54
N VAL A 623 11.60 -6.17 -61.20
CA VAL A 623 11.90 -4.82 -60.67
C VAL A 623 11.45 -3.75 -61.67
N LEU A 624 11.82 -3.91 -62.94
CA LEU A 624 11.41 -2.99 -64.00
C LEU A 624 9.90 -2.98 -64.23
N LEU A 625 9.24 -4.12 -64.11
CA LEU A 625 7.78 -4.22 -64.21
C LEU A 625 7.10 -3.47 -63.06
N CYS A 626 7.60 -3.60 -61.83
CA CYS A 626 7.09 -2.87 -60.66
C CYS A 626 7.29 -1.35 -60.83
N LEU A 627 8.47 -0.91 -61.25
CA LEU A 627 8.77 0.51 -61.49
C LEU A 627 7.94 1.09 -62.65
N LYS A 628 7.78 0.36 -63.77
CA LYS A 628 6.89 0.75 -64.87
C LYS A 628 5.44 0.86 -64.40
N ARG A 629 4.99 -0.06 -63.53
CA ARG A 629 3.65 -0.03 -62.95
C ARG A 629 3.46 1.17 -62.02
N ALA A 630 4.43 1.46 -61.15
CA ALA A 630 4.44 2.64 -60.29
C ALA A 630 4.38 3.94 -61.12
N LEU A 631 5.18 4.05 -62.19
CA LEU A 631 5.18 5.20 -63.09
C LEU A 631 3.84 5.41 -63.80
N ARG A 632 3.18 4.33 -64.24
CA ARG A 632 1.79 4.41 -64.78
C ARG A 632 0.80 4.92 -63.74
N ILE A 633 0.91 4.48 -62.48
CA ILE A 633 0.04 4.92 -61.38
C ILE A 633 0.30 6.40 -61.03
N ALA A 634 1.57 6.84 -61.01
CA ALA A 634 1.95 8.22 -60.79
C ALA A 634 1.40 9.15 -61.89
N ASN A 635 1.49 8.74 -63.16
CA ASN A 635 0.87 9.47 -64.28
C ASN A 635 -0.65 9.59 -64.13
N ALA A 636 -1.34 8.51 -63.73
CA ALA A 636 -2.78 8.54 -63.49
C ALA A 636 -3.16 9.45 -62.31
N ALA A 637 -2.34 9.47 -61.24
CA ALA A 637 -2.52 10.38 -60.10
C ALA A 637 -2.34 11.85 -60.52
N GLN A 638 -1.35 12.14 -61.36
CA GLN A 638 -1.11 13.48 -61.90
C GLN A 638 -2.25 13.97 -62.79
N GLN A 639 -2.80 13.10 -63.65
CA GLN A 639 -3.95 13.43 -64.50
C GLN A 639 -5.20 13.77 -63.68
N MET A 640 -5.48 13.02 -62.61
CA MET A 640 -6.58 13.32 -61.69
C MET A 640 -6.35 14.60 -60.86
N SER A 641 -5.11 14.85 -60.43
CA SER A 641 -4.76 16.07 -59.68
C SER A 641 -4.84 17.33 -60.53
N ASN A 642 -4.48 17.25 -61.82
CA ASN A 642 -4.61 18.35 -62.78
C ASN A 642 -6.08 18.69 -63.09
N ALA A 643 -6.97 17.69 -63.04
CA ALA A 643 -8.41 17.87 -63.23
C ALA A 643 -9.11 18.54 -62.03
N ALA A 644 -8.60 18.36 -60.81
CA ALA A 644 -9.21 18.85 -59.57
C ALA A 644 -8.79 20.27 -59.12
N ARG A 645 -8.05 21.04 -59.95
CA ARG A 645 -7.56 22.41 -59.65
C ARG A 645 -7.06 22.63 -58.22
N GLY A 646 -6.10 21.81 -57.78
CA GLY A 646 -5.31 22.12 -56.59
C GLY A 646 -4.51 20.94 -56.06
N SER A 647 -3.21 20.89 -56.36
CA SER A 647 -2.12 20.41 -55.47
C SER A 647 -0.87 20.05 -56.27
N THR A 648 0.31 20.45 -55.76
CA THR A 648 1.66 20.08 -56.22
C THR A 648 2.06 18.64 -55.83
N GLY A 649 1.17 17.87 -55.18
CA GLY A 649 1.46 16.55 -54.61
C GLY A 649 1.72 15.40 -55.58
N SER A 650 1.64 15.61 -56.89
CA SER A 650 1.98 14.58 -57.90
C SER A 650 3.45 14.60 -58.31
N VAL A 651 4.11 15.78 -58.31
CA VAL A 651 5.54 15.91 -58.66
C VAL A 651 6.42 15.22 -57.61
N THR A 652 6.02 15.27 -56.33
CA THR A 652 6.72 14.60 -55.24
C THR A 652 6.81 13.08 -55.44
N LEU A 653 5.78 12.44 -55.99
CA LEU A 653 5.80 11.00 -56.29
C LEU A 653 6.85 10.64 -57.35
N PHE A 654 7.02 11.47 -58.39
CA PHE A 654 8.07 11.25 -59.39
C PHE A 654 9.47 11.46 -58.82
N VAL A 655 9.64 12.44 -57.92
CA VAL A 655 10.91 12.65 -57.20
C VAL A 655 11.21 11.47 -56.27
N GLU A 656 10.22 10.95 -55.55
CA GLU A 656 10.35 9.74 -54.73
C GLU A 656 10.77 8.51 -55.57
N ILE A 657 10.13 8.29 -56.72
CA ILE A 657 10.48 7.20 -57.65
C ILE A 657 11.91 7.38 -58.18
N LEU A 658 12.33 8.60 -58.53
CA LEU A 658 13.69 8.86 -59.01
C LEU A 658 14.74 8.62 -57.92
N ASN A 659 14.47 9.06 -56.69
CA ASN A 659 15.36 8.89 -55.55
C ASN A 659 15.49 7.44 -55.10
N LYS A 660 14.44 6.61 -55.25
CA LYS A 660 14.47 5.18 -54.90
C LYS A 660 14.83 4.26 -56.06
N GLY A 661 14.50 4.65 -57.29
CA GLY A 661 14.80 3.92 -58.53
C GLY A 661 16.25 4.03 -58.98
N THR A 662 17.08 4.79 -58.27
CA THR A 662 18.54 4.82 -58.43
C THR A 662 19.19 3.98 -57.32
N PRO A 663 19.35 2.65 -57.50
CA PRO A 663 20.23 1.90 -56.61
C PRO A 663 21.62 2.54 -56.68
N ARG A 664 22.25 2.74 -55.51
CA ARG A 664 23.59 3.36 -55.36
C ARG A 664 24.65 2.73 -56.27
N SER A 665 24.44 1.50 -56.76
CA SER A 665 25.29 0.80 -57.72
C SER A 665 25.29 1.41 -59.14
N LEU A 666 24.18 2.01 -59.60
CA LEU A 666 24.12 2.69 -60.90
C LEU A 666 24.89 4.02 -60.91
N LEU A 667 25.02 4.69 -59.76
CA LEU A 667 25.89 5.86 -59.59
C LEU A 667 27.38 5.48 -59.58
N LEU A 668 27.72 4.26 -59.16
CA LEU A 668 29.10 3.75 -59.20
C LEU A 668 29.48 3.24 -60.59
N GLN A 669 28.58 2.58 -61.32
CA GLN A 669 28.85 2.17 -62.71
C GLN A 669 28.88 3.36 -63.70
N SER A 670 28.07 4.40 -63.49
CA SER A 670 28.15 5.62 -64.31
C SER A 670 29.41 6.45 -64.05
N ARG A 671 30.03 6.34 -62.87
CA ARG A 671 31.36 6.91 -62.61
C ARG A 671 32.50 6.17 -63.34
N ALA A 672 32.30 4.90 -63.71
CA ALA A 672 33.29 4.11 -64.45
C ALA A 672 33.23 4.34 -65.97
N CYS A 673 32.13 4.89 -66.51
CA CYS A 673 32.01 5.26 -67.93
C CYS A 673 32.34 6.73 -68.23
N LEU A 674 32.77 7.50 -67.21
CA LEU A 674 33.13 8.92 -67.32
C LEU A 674 34.59 9.20 -66.92
N ASN A 675 35.44 8.17 -66.90
CA ASN A 675 36.90 8.29 -66.89
C ASN A 675 37.50 7.58 -68.12
#